data_AF-A0AAF0C5P4-F1
#
_entry.id   AF-A0AAF0C5P4-F1
#
_cell.length_a   1.000
_cell.length_b   1.000
_cell.length_c   1.000
_cell.angle_alpha   90.00
_cell.angle_beta   90.00
_cell.angle_gamma   90.00
#
_symmetry.space_group_name_H-M   'P 1'
#
loop_
_entity.id
_entity.type
_entity.pdbx_description
1 polymer ?
#
loop_
_entity_poly.entity_id
_entity_poly.type
_entity_poly.pdbx_seq_one_letter_code
_entity_poly.pdbx_strand_id
1 'polypeptide(L)'
;MTRLIRAIFATIMLTTSTLASAIPITFDTLSDLEAVTTQFPGLTFSGATVLTAGISLNEFEFPPVSGDKVVFDEFGLIEVLFDTPVFSVSGLFTYTAGLSAAAFDLSNSLLDTDTSGFFNNLALSGEAGSSPNELLSLSSALGISRVTFEGDPFGGSFTLDQFDFSPLDTPVPEPSVLIITLLALLILVVMRSKWLRYHKVKFMLAFGVAVLTTAPSYAVQRVESVVATPALVFVDTPTTVRFAARVAPDDNLIPASVRLLQVQEDGRLTVAATMFDDGSNGDSIAGDLVFTTEFGVLVATPSVLKYRVSVAYRGSMRRTLSETALVRTDLEPFFSPTPDEKLVISEGAEFAVDEVLVSLIDGEDITTAQSLAASQAGEVVGFAPTANLYQLRVASSTIEALDLIIDALLIDPRVVMAIRNYTTDSVLEPEAANNDAQALPAINNSAYEQIRAFDAWDLLFDIGHSFSPVVVGVLDRGFQRHGEFSGVAFTPGSTRSDVGWAAKPECSTGSKDHGTAVAGVIGAGNKGGSGGAFETNGVLGGVTDASADGSSVPYKLDTRRMGGSFMENQTLVSRMVNAGAKVINMSFGASRKSALPVDTVIVFLNPGAPAGTAATLATLVGGTVLRSGTTRVKLKVNATTEAQTQAHVATLQAQATVASARSERKCFGVSNFDFNALTNFYQRRFSAHPDVMFVVAAGNSSLAVSDAVPANINADNVLTVGASNELADPETAGVADFTNTGAGVDIAAPGVSVYAPTDFTAPLDAADYRRVDGTSFSSPITAGALGLMLATDGALEVEQLRKILLATATKNAGVNTISGKIVDLGAAIEFLLVPVDVFMVVDTSGSFGDDLASFRAEATSLVDELDDSGLNIHIGLAQFEDYPITPWGGSTDRAYNRVLDIQSIEDGSGAKPIINSINALGIRSGNDIRESQLVALFQGATGAGQTVAGHGGANIPAGKGATFRNSPVASLEPIRIMILWTDASFHVKNDSNSDLEPIIGYPGPTFAETITALKNKGIKVIGIGAGSGAINDLRQVVLGTETLAPEEGVNCDSDAAIEIPEGQPIVCPISSSGSGIGEAIFNTVIAVVKS
;
A
#
# COMPACT_ATOMS: atom_id res chain seq x y z
N MET A 1 -28.07 -41.72 39.43
CA MET A 1 -27.78 -41.86 40.87
C MET A 1 -26.53 -41.03 41.15
N THR A 2 -26.75 -39.73 41.26
CA THR A 2 -25.76 -38.68 41.45
C THR A 2 -25.41 -38.61 42.94
N ARG A 3 -24.10 -38.49 43.23
CA ARG A 3 -23.51 -37.97 44.47
C ARG A 3 -23.84 -38.69 45.79
N LEU A 4 -23.10 -39.77 46.08
CA LEU A 4 -22.49 -39.98 47.41
C LEU A 4 -21.40 -41.06 47.27
N ILE A 5 -20.13 -40.70 47.05
CA ILE A 5 -19.17 -40.35 48.11
C ILE A 5 -19.00 -41.51 49.10
N ARG A 6 -17.86 -42.19 48.98
CA ARG A 6 -16.75 -42.05 49.93
C ARG A 6 -17.18 -42.44 51.36
N ALA A 7 -16.90 -43.68 51.74
CA ALA A 7 -16.74 -44.02 53.16
C ALA A 7 -15.93 -45.30 53.42
N ILE A 8 -15.50 -46.04 52.39
CA ILE A 8 -14.66 -47.24 52.61
C ILE A 8 -13.32 -47.07 51.87
N PHE A 9 -12.70 -45.91 52.13
CA PHE A 9 -11.31 -45.59 51.81
C PHE A 9 -10.73 -44.86 53.02
N ALA A 10 -10.48 -45.63 54.07
CA ALA A 10 -9.65 -45.39 55.26
C ALA A 10 -10.05 -46.54 56.23
N THR A 11 -9.26 -47.56 56.55
CA THR A 11 -7.86 -47.54 56.97
C THR A 11 -7.42 -49.01 57.07
N ILE A 12 -6.52 -49.49 56.21
CA ILE A 12 -5.53 -50.53 56.54
C ILE A 12 -4.25 -50.16 55.78
N MET A 13 -3.30 -49.62 56.53
CA MET A 13 -1.93 -49.28 56.14
C MET A 13 -1.12 -50.55 55.77
N LEU A 14 -0.48 -50.52 54.60
CA LEU A 14 0.98 -50.50 54.35
C LEU A 14 1.64 -51.87 54.16
N THR A 15 1.73 -52.25 52.89
CA THR A 15 3.02 -52.42 52.19
C THR A 15 2.80 -52.02 50.74
N THR A 16 2.88 -50.73 50.42
CA THR A 16 2.99 -50.29 49.04
C THR A 16 4.44 -50.51 48.62
N SER A 17 4.69 -51.55 47.84
CA SER A 17 5.79 -51.50 46.87
C SER A 17 5.56 -50.25 46.02
N THR A 18 6.44 -49.27 46.17
CA THR A 18 6.52 -48.12 45.27
C THR A 18 6.88 -48.67 43.89
N LEU A 19 5.90 -48.73 42.98
CA LEU A 19 6.21 -48.77 41.56
C LEU A 19 6.80 -47.40 41.20
N ALA A 20 7.91 -47.36 40.46
CA ALA A 20 8.45 -46.12 39.93
C ALA A 20 7.33 -45.30 39.25
N SER A 21 7.19 -44.04 39.63
CA SER A 21 6.29 -43.09 38.98
C SER A 21 6.95 -42.57 37.71
N ALA A 22 6.17 -42.44 36.62
CA ALA A 22 6.62 -41.73 35.43
C ALA A 22 7.01 -40.28 35.78
N ILE A 23 8.07 -39.79 35.16
CA ILE A 23 8.57 -38.43 35.24
C ILE A 23 8.04 -37.68 34.02
N PRO A 24 7.11 -36.71 34.19
CA PRO A 24 6.58 -35.93 33.09
C PRO A 24 7.54 -34.80 32.69
N ILE A 25 7.76 -34.64 31.40
CA ILE A 25 8.43 -33.50 30.78
C ILE A 25 7.40 -32.71 29.99
N THR A 26 7.27 -31.42 30.32
CA THR A 26 6.54 -30.44 29.51
C THR A 26 7.52 -29.41 28.96
N PHE A 27 7.20 -28.84 27.80
CA PHE A 27 8.09 -27.93 27.09
C PHE A 27 7.82 -26.45 27.43
N ASP A 28 6.87 -26.18 28.33
CA ASP A 28 6.32 -24.84 28.60
C ASP A 28 7.33 -23.84 29.16
N THR A 29 8.45 -24.32 29.72
CA THR A 29 9.51 -23.45 30.25
C THR A 29 10.46 -22.92 29.18
N LEU A 30 10.40 -23.46 27.96
CA LEU A 30 11.29 -23.10 26.85
C LEU A 30 10.73 -21.95 26.01
N SER A 31 11.57 -21.29 25.23
CA SER A 31 11.15 -20.20 24.34
C SER A 31 10.59 -20.73 23.02
N ASP A 32 9.76 -19.94 22.35
CA ASP A 32 9.27 -20.27 21.02
C ASP A 32 10.42 -20.42 20.01
N LEU A 33 10.38 -21.45 19.16
CA LEU A 33 11.44 -21.81 18.22
C LEU A 33 12.80 -22.15 18.85
N GLU A 34 12.84 -22.39 20.17
CA GLU A 34 14.04 -22.87 20.83
C GLU A 34 14.30 -24.34 20.46
N ALA A 35 15.53 -24.67 20.08
CA ALA A 35 15.95 -26.05 19.88
C ALA A 35 16.10 -26.77 21.24
N VAL A 36 15.42 -27.91 21.39
CA VAL A 36 15.50 -28.74 22.60
C VAL A 36 16.70 -29.66 22.49
N THR A 37 17.62 -29.52 23.43
CA THR A 37 18.86 -30.28 23.54
C THR A 37 19.00 -30.85 24.95
N THR A 38 19.63 -30.12 25.87
CA THR A 38 20.03 -30.59 27.21
C THR A 38 19.34 -29.82 28.34
N GLN A 39 18.27 -29.09 28.04
CA GLN A 39 17.53 -28.28 29.02
C GLN A 39 16.89 -29.12 30.13
N PHE A 40 16.63 -30.41 29.90
CA PHE A 40 16.04 -31.33 30.88
C PHE A 40 17.10 -32.28 31.47
N PRO A 41 17.28 -32.31 32.81
CA PRO A 41 18.30 -33.16 33.43
C PRO A 41 18.16 -34.64 33.07
N GLY A 42 19.26 -35.28 32.65
CA GLY A 42 19.30 -36.70 32.32
C GLY A 42 18.84 -37.07 30.90
N LEU A 43 18.43 -36.07 30.10
CA LEU A 43 17.93 -36.24 28.74
C LEU A 43 18.75 -35.39 27.76
N THR A 44 19.05 -35.95 26.59
CA THR A 44 19.56 -35.19 25.45
C THR A 44 18.65 -35.40 24.26
N PHE A 45 17.97 -34.34 23.84
CA PHE A 45 17.15 -34.30 22.64
C PHE A 45 17.98 -33.90 21.42
N SER A 46 17.57 -34.36 20.24
CA SER A 46 17.99 -33.82 18.95
C SER A 46 16.83 -33.85 17.96
N GLY A 47 16.81 -32.88 17.03
CA GLY A 47 15.76 -32.74 16.02
C GLY A 47 14.42 -32.20 16.54
N ALA A 48 14.36 -31.75 17.81
CA ALA A 48 13.17 -31.21 18.44
C ALA A 48 13.28 -29.68 18.59
N THR A 49 12.27 -28.97 18.08
CA THR A 49 12.17 -27.50 18.19
C THR A 49 10.82 -27.13 18.79
N VAL A 50 10.76 -26.09 19.62
CA VAL A 50 9.54 -25.69 20.33
C VAL A 50 8.60 -24.88 19.43
N LEU A 51 7.30 -25.16 19.48
CA LEU A 51 6.24 -24.30 18.92
C LEU A 51 5.24 -23.89 20.00
N THR A 52 4.80 -22.64 19.96
CA THR A 52 3.89 -22.03 20.94
C THR A 52 2.54 -21.71 20.31
N ALA A 53 1.45 -22.13 20.97
CA ALA A 53 0.07 -21.85 20.56
C ALA A 53 -0.18 -20.34 20.39
N GLY A 54 -0.86 -19.97 19.30
CA GLY A 54 -1.16 -18.56 19.00
C GLY A 54 0.01 -17.75 18.44
N ILE A 55 1.24 -18.29 18.40
CA ILE A 55 2.43 -17.64 17.83
C ILE A 55 2.92 -18.41 16.60
N SER A 56 3.53 -19.58 16.81
CA SER A 56 4.15 -20.39 15.76
C SER A 56 3.39 -21.70 15.51
N LEU A 57 2.71 -22.24 16.52
CA LEU A 57 1.89 -23.45 16.44
C LEU A 57 0.49 -23.13 15.93
N ASN A 58 0.00 -23.92 14.98
CA ASN A 58 -1.42 -24.01 14.67
C ASN A 58 -2.13 -24.92 15.69
N GLU A 59 -2.50 -24.33 16.82
CA GLU A 59 -3.15 -25.04 17.92
C GLU A 59 -4.54 -25.58 17.58
N PHE A 60 -5.13 -25.13 16.47
CA PHE A 60 -6.43 -25.61 16.02
C PHE A 60 -6.35 -26.98 15.40
N GLU A 61 -5.24 -27.32 14.73
CA GLU A 61 -4.98 -28.67 14.20
C GLU A 61 -4.13 -29.50 15.16
N PHE A 62 -3.21 -28.86 15.90
CA PHE A 62 -2.24 -29.46 16.82
C PHE A 62 -2.46 -28.95 18.25
N PRO A 63 -3.57 -29.31 18.92
CA PRO A 63 -3.89 -28.78 20.23
C PRO A 63 -2.92 -29.31 21.30
N PRO A 64 -2.18 -28.45 22.03
CA PRO A 64 -1.36 -28.88 23.16
C PRO A 64 -2.25 -29.36 24.32
N VAL A 65 -1.70 -30.26 25.14
CA VAL A 65 -2.31 -30.90 26.31
C VAL A 65 -1.67 -30.42 27.61
N SER A 66 -0.34 -30.33 27.67
CA SER A 66 0.38 -30.05 28.92
C SER A 66 0.55 -28.56 29.24
N GLY A 67 0.25 -27.69 28.27
CA GLY A 67 0.28 -26.23 28.39
C GLY A 67 0.00 -25.54 27.05
N ASP A 68 0.87 -24.62 26.64
CA ASP A 68 0.75 -23.90 25.36
C ASP A 68 1.87 -24.26 24.36
N LYS A 69 2.80 -25.14 24.74
CA LYS A 69 3.94 -25.53 23.91
C LYS A 69 4.00 -27.02 23.63
N VAL A 70 4.45 -27.32 22.42
CA VAL A 70 4.82 -28.66 21.96
C VAL A 70 6.22 -28.59 21.35
N VAL A 71 6.84 -29.74 21.13
CA VAL A 71 8.01 -29.81 20.23
C VAL A 71 7.63 -30.48 18.93
N PHE A 72 8.25 -30.08 17.83
CA PHE A 72 8.04 -30.70 16.52
C PHE A 72 9.36 -31.17 15.90
N ASP A 73 9.21 -32.06 14.92
CA ASP A 73 10.30 -32.68 14.18
C ASP A 73 10.83 -31.76 13.08
N GLU A 74 11.65 -30.76 13.40
CA GLU A 74 12.12 -29.79 12.37
C GLU A 74 12.90 -30.43 11.21
N PHE A 75 13.61 -31.54 11.49
CA PHE A 75 14.46 -32.24 10.52
C PHE A 75 14.12 -33.74 10.40
N GLY A 76 12.87 -34.11 10.70
CA GLY A 76 12.27 -35.43 10.43
C GLY A 76 12.44 -36.50 11.52
N LEU A 77 13.58 -36.51 12.23
CA LEU A 77 13.84 -37.45 13.32
C LEU A 77 13.96 -36.70 14.65
N ILE A 78 13.12 -37.05 15.63
CA ILE A 78 13.37 -36.68 17.03
C ILE A 78 14.05 -37.86 17.72
N GLU A 79 15.26 -37.65 18.24
CA GLU A 79 15.99 -38.62 19.05
C GLU A 79 16.12 -38.11 20.49
N VAL A 80 15.89 -39.01 21.45
CA VAL A 80 16.10 -38.73 22.88
C VAL A 80 17.04 -39.78 23.47
N LEU A 81 18.16 -39.32 24.01
CA LEU A 81 19.13 -40.13 24.74
C LEU A 81 18.90 -39.99 26.25
N PHE A 82 19.04 -41.10 26.97
CA PHE A 82 18.95 -41.14 28.42
C PHE A 82 20.32 -41.39 29.04
N ASP A 83 20.72 -40.55 30.01
CA ASP A 83 21.98 -40.73 30.76
C ASP A 83 22.01 -42.06 31.53
N THR A 84 20.82 -42.51 31.98
CA THR A 84 20.62 -43.80 32.64
C THR A 84 19.47 -44.56 31.98
N PRO A 85 19.61 -45.87 31.71
CA PRO A 85 18.55 -46.64 31.05
C PRO A 85 17.20 -46.58 31.79
N VAL A 86 16.12 -46.45 31.03
CA VAL A 86 14.74 -46.31 31.52
C VAL A 86 13.91 -47.55 31.19
N PHE A 87 12.86 -47.82 31.96
CA PHE A 87 11.95 -48.96 31.74
C PHE A 87 10.93 -48.67 30.64
N SER A 88 10.35 -47.48 30.64
CA SER A 88 9.31 -47.10 29.69
C SER A 88 9.41 -45.63 29.30
N VAL A 89 8.95 -45.33 28.09
CA VAL A 89 8.85 -44.00 27.51
C VAL A 89 7.51 -43.87 26.81
N SER A 90 6.83 -42.74 26.95
CA SER A 90 5.60 -42.44 26.20
C SER A 90 5.50 -40.95 25.87
N GLY A 91 4.73 -40.62 24.85
CA GLY A 91 4.43 -39.25 24.46
C GLY A 91 3.09 -39.15 23.75
N LEU A 92 2.50 -37.96 23.77
CA LEU A 92 1.29 -37.64 23.03
C LEU A 92 1.66 -36.99 21.69
N PHE A 93 1.13 -37.52 20.60
CA PHE A 93 1.50 -37.11 19.26
C PHE A 93 0.31 -36.63 18.44
N THR A 94 0.47 -35.47 17.80
CA THR A 94 -0.43 -35.02 16.72
C THR A 94 0.38 -34.89 15.44
N TYR A 95 -0.05 -35.53 14.35
CA TYR A 95 0.77 -35.78 13.16
C TYR A 95 -0.02 -35.67 11.84
N THR A 96 0.67 -35.24 10.78
CA THR A 96 0.18 -35.10 9.39
C THR A 96 0.49 -36.31 8.52
N ALA A 97 1.41 -37.17 8.95
CA ALA A 97 1.85 -38.38 8.28
C ALA A 97 2.06 -39.50 9.31
N GLY A 98 2.05 -40.76 8.84
CA GLY A 98 2.24 -41.92 9.70
C GLY A 98 3.57 -41.85 10.46
N LEU A 99 3.51 -42.10 11.77
CA LEU A 99 4.60 -41.93 12.72
C LEU A 99 5.02 -43.30 13.28
N SER A 100 6.33 -43.50 13.42
CA SER A 100 6.90 -44.68 14.07
C SER A 100 7.80 -44.30 15.25
N ALA A 101 7.72 -45.07 16.32
CA ALA A 101 8.54 -44.92 17.51
C ALA A 101 9.36 -46.20 17.73
N ALA A 102 10.64 -46.05 18.09
CA ALA A 102 11.53 -47.19 18.33
C ALA A 102 12.41 -46.96 19.56
N ALA A 103 12.61 -48.00 20.36
CA ALA A 103 13.47 -48.00 21.55
C ALA A 103 14.71 -48.88 21.35
N PHE A 104 15.86 -48.41 21.83
CA PHE A 104 17.15 -49.10 21.71
C PHE A 104 17.89 -49.17 23.04
N ASP A 105 18.73 -50.21 23.20
CA ASP A 105 19.71 -50.28 24.29
C ASP A 105 21.02 -49.52 23.96
N LEU A 106 21.98 -49.53 24.89
CA LEU A 106 23.32 -48.92 24.71
C LEU A 106 24.13 -49.49 23.53
N SER A 107 23.77 -50.68 23.02
CA SER A 107 24.42 -51.32 21.88
C SER A 107 23.74 -51.02 20.54
N ASN A 108 22.73 -50.12 20.54
CA ASN A 108 21.85 -49.83 19.41
C ASN A 108 21.02 -51.05 18.95
N SER A 109 20.78 -52.02 19.83
CA SER A 109 19.86 -53.13 19.52
C SER A 109 18.42 -52.67 19.75
N LEU A 110 17.54 -52.93 18.77
CA LEU A 110 16.12 -52.61 18.86
C LEU A 110 15.45 -53.43 19.96
N LEU A 111 14.76 -52.75 20.87
CA LEU A 111 14.09 -53.34 22.04
C LEU A 111 12.57 -53.41 21.86
N ASP A 112 11.97 -52.34 21.33
CA ASP A 112 10.52 -52.19 21.19
C ASP A 112 10.20 -51.20 20.07
N THR A 113 9.00 -51.29 19.52
CA THR A 113 8.48 -50.39 18.47
C THR A 113 6.99 -50.15 18.65
N ASP A 114 6.55 -48.95 18.34
CA ASP A 114 5.13 -48.57 18.26
C ASP A 114 4.88 -47.75 17.00
N THR A 115 3.65 -47.72 16.50
CA THR A 115 3.30 -47.02 15.25
C THR A 115 1.94 -46.38 15.38
N SER A 116 1.76 -45.21 14.76
CA SER A 116 0.49 -44.50 14.74
C SER A 116 -0.67 -45.34 14.19
N GLY A 117 -1.84 -45.21 14.79
CA GLY A 117 -3.05 -45.92 14.38
C GLY A 117 -3.68 -45.42 13.08
N PHE A 118 -3.33 -44.20 12.66
CA PHE A 118 -3.84 -43.51 11.48
C PHE A 118 -2.69 -42.92 10.65
N PHE A 119 -2.99 -42.50 9.41
CA PHE A 119 -2.02 -41.76 8.59
C PHE A 119 -1.87 -40.31 9.05
N ASN A 120 -2.94 -39.69 9.57
CA ASN A 120 -2.89 -38.42 10.28
C ASN A 120 -4.00 -38.36 11.33
N ASN A 121 -3.82 -37.55 12.37
CA ASN A 121 -4.79 -37.42 13.47
C ASN A 121 -5.11 -35.96 13.83
N LEU A 122 -5.03 -35.06 12.85
CA LEU A 122 -5.25 -33.63 13.03
C LEU A 122 -6.66 -33.33 13.57
N ALA A 123 -6.80 -32.27 14.36
CA ALA A 123 -8.04 -32.00 15.08
C ALA A 123 -9.21 -31.56 14.19
N LEU A 124 -8.95 -30.82 13.11
CA LEU A 124 -9.99 -30.32 12.18
C LEU A 124 -9.97 -31.02 10.83
N SER A 125 -8.78 -31.44 10.36
CA SER A 125 -8.61 -32.10 9.06
C SER A 125 -8.08 -33.54 9.16
N GLY A 126 -8.21 -34.18 10.32
CA GLY A 126 -7.76 -35.55 10.58
C GLY A 126 -8.52 -36.63 9.81
N GLU A 127 -7.93 -37.83 9.71
CA GLU A 127 -8.63 -39.00 9.19
C GLU A 127 -9.89 -39.32 10.02
N ALA A 128 -10.95 -39.79 9.37
CA ALA A 128 -12.21 -40.06 10.05
C ALA A 128 -12.04 -41.13 11.16
N GLY A 129 -12.33 -40.74 12.41
CA GLY A 129 -12.20 -41.61 13.59
C GLY A 129 -10.86 -41.49 14.32
N SER A 130 -9.91 -40.72 13.77
CA SER A 130 -8.71 -40.30 14.47
C SER A 130 -9.02 -39.20 15.50
N SER A 131 -8.08 -38.98 16.42
CA SER A 131 -8.10 -37.84 17.35
C SER A 131 -6.67 -37.38 17.62
N PRO A 132 -6.44 -36.06 17.77
CA PRO A 132 -5.12 -35.51 18.08
C PRO A 132 -4.61 -36.05 19.42
N ASN A 133 -3.30 -35.95 19.65
CA ASN A 133 -2.62 -36.41 20.86
C ASN A 133 -2.76 -37.93 21.08
N GLU A 134 -2.43 -38.72 20.07
CA GLU A 134 -2.33 -40.18 20.19
C GLU A 134 -1.14 -40.56 21.08
N LEU A 135 -1.37 -41.45 22.05
CA LEU A 135 -0.33 -41.95 22.92
C LEU A 135 0.46 -43.05 22.22
N LEU A 136 1.75 -42.83 21.98
CA LEU A 136 2.71 -43.89 21.66
C LEU A 136 3.53 -44.24 22.89
N SER A 137 3.74 -45.53 23.14
CA SER A 137 4.43 -46.01 24.34
C SER A 137 5.35 -47.17 24.04
N LEU A 138 6.57 -47.07 24.55
CA LEU A 138 7.63 -48.07 24.41
C LEU A 138 8.04 -48.57 25.81
N SER A 139 8.29 -49.86 25.96
CA SER A 139 8.75 -50.41 27.24
C SER A 139 9.68 -51.60 27.09
N SER A 140 10.72 -51.66 27.93
CA SER A 140 11.64 -52.79 27.94
C SER A 140 12.25 -53.02 29.32
N ALA A 141 12.13 -54.25 29.81
CA ALA A 141 12.83 -54.69 31.01
C ALA A 141 14.36 -54.77 30.82
N LEU A 142 14.86 -54.68 29.58
CA LEU A 142 16.30 -54.67 29.27
C LEU A 142 16.94 -53.28 29.45
N GLY A 143 16.13 -52.23 29.59
CA GLY A 143 16.60 -50.85 29.74
C GLY A 143 16.73 -50.12 28.40
N ILE A 144 15.91 -49.10 28.20
CA ILE A 144 15.93 -48.20 27.04
C ILE A 144 16.95 -47.10 27.30
N SER A 145 17.91 -46.95 26.40
CA SER A 145 18.95 -45.90 26.48
C SER A 145 18.77 -44.81 25.41
N ARG A 146 17.98 -45.11 24.38
CA ARG A 146 17.69 -44.21 23.27
C ARG A 146 16.31 -44.51 22.70
N VAL A 147 15.55 -43.46 22.39
CA VAL A 147 14.32 -43.56 21.59
C VAL A 147 14.40 -42.67 20.38
N THR A 148 13.74 -43.08 19.31
CA THR A 148 13.57 -42.30 18.08
C THR A 148 12.10 -42.24 17.71
N PHE A 149 11.66 -41.07 17.24
CA PHE A 149 10.34 -40.83 16.66
C PHE A 149 10.53 -40.30 15.25
N GLU A 150 9.94 -40.97 14.26
CA GLU A 150 10.17 -40.73 12.84
C GLU A 150 8.85 -40.69 12.07
N GLY A 151 8.59 -39.56 11.42
CA GLY A 151 7.46 -39.32 10.53
C GLY A 151 7.95 -39.06 9.10
N ASP A 152 7.71 -37.85 8.58
CA ASP A 152 8.28 -37.42 7.30
C ASP A 152 9.80 -37.22 7.42
N PRO A 153 10.62 -37.79 6.52
CA PRO A 153 12.08 -37.64 6.57
C PRO A 153 12.60 -36.20 6.49
N PHE A 154 11.81 -35.25 6.00
CA PHE A 154 12.18 -33.84 5.88
C PHE A 154 11.70 -32.99 7.07
N GLY A 155 10.91 -33.54 7.98
CA GLY A 155 10.39 -32.83 9.15
C GLY A 155 9.07 -32.09 8.95
N GLY A 156 8.56 -31.52 10.03
CA GLY A 156 7.28 -30.80 10.07
C GLY A 156 6.06 -31.70 10.04
N SER A 157 6.21 -32.96 10.44
CA SER A 157 5.19 -33.99 10.30
C SER A 157 4.47 -34.37 11.59
N PHE A 158 5.06 -34.11 12.75
CA PHE A 158 4.40 -34.37 14.03
C PHE A 158 4.82 -33.41 15.15
N THR A 159 3.94 -33.27 16.12
CA THR A 159 4.22 -32.63 17.40
C THR A 159 4.24 -33.68 18.49
N LEU A 160 5.15 -33.51 19.46
CA LEU A 160 5.24 -34.29 20.68
C LEU A 160 4.89 -33.36 21.86
N ASP A 161 3.97 -33.83 22.69
CA ASP A 161 3.61 -33.23 23.96
C ASP A 161 3.61 -34.29 25.08
N GLN A 162 3.77 -33.83 26.32
CA GLN A 162 3.73 -34.65 27.53
C GLN A 162 4.63 -35.89 27.43
N PHE A 163 5.94 -35.67 27.33
CA PHE A 163 6.92 -36.76 27.25
C PHE A 163 7.17 -37.36 28.64
N ASP A 164 6.74 -38.60 28.84
CA ASP A 164 6.79 -39.31 30.11
C ASP A 164 7.81 -40.45 30.04
N PHE A 165 8.66 -40.61 31.07
CA PHE A 165 9.54 -41.79 31.18
C PHE A 165 9.63 -42.33 32.61
N SER A 166 9.88 -43.64 32.76
CA SER A 166 10.03 -44.30 34.07
C SER A 166 11.42 -44.93 34.21
N PRO A 167 12.18 -44.67 35.30
CA PRO A 167 13.50 -45.29 35.52
C PRO A 167 13.46 -46.83 35.55
N LEU A 168 14.57 -47.46 35.14
CA LEU A 168 14.74 -48.92 35.23
C LEU A 168 15.09 -49.33 36.67
N ASP A 169 14.08 -49.62 37.50
CA ASP A 169 14.32 -50.08 38.88
C ASP A 169 14.96 -51.49 38.91
N THR A 170 16.04 -51.64 39.68
CA THR A 170 16.63 -52.96 40.01
C THR A 170 15.72 -53.73 40.98
N PRO A 171 15.48 -55.04 40.80
CA PRO A 171 14.56 -55.78 41.65
C PRO A 171 15.12 -55.93 43.08
N VAL A 172 14.30 -55.65 44.09
CA VAL A 172 14.53 -56.02 45.51
C VAL A 172 13.38 -56.95 45.95
N PRO A 173 13.64 -58.05 46.69
CA PRO A 173 12.98 -59.35 46.48
C PRO A 173 11.59 -59.53 47.11
N GLU A 174 10.87 -60.54 46.58
CA GLU A 174 9.49 -60.95 46.88
C GLU A 174 9.11 -61.14 48.37
N PRO A 175 7.79 -61.29 48.65
CA PRO A 175 7.36 -62.67 48.90
C PRO A 175 6.10 -63.12 48.12
N SER A 176 6.25 -64.30 47.50
CA SER A 176 5.30 -65.44 47.49
C SER A 176 4.09 -65.41 46.55
N VAL A 177 4.28 -66.13 45.43
CA VAL A 177 3.37 -67.11 44.82
C VAL A 177 2.30 -67.65 45.78
N LEU A 178 1.02 -67.26 45.66
CA LEU A 178 -0.12 -68.14 46.02
C LEU A 178 -1.53 -67.75 45.53
N ILE A 179 -1.77 -66.59 44.88
CA ILE A 179 -3.15 -66.15 44.57
C ILE A 179 -3.50 -66.22 43.08
N ILE A 180 -2.52 -66.13 42.17
CA ILE A 180 -2.79 -66.06 40.72
C ILE A 180 -3.06 -67.45 40.10
N THR A 181 -2.72 -68.54 40.80
CA THR A 181 -3.03 -69.91 40.37
C THR A 181 -4.50 -70.32 40.57
N LEU A 182 -5.36 -69.48 41.15
CA LEU A 182 -6.77 -69.83 41.42
C LEU A 182 -7.82 -69.12 40.56
N LEU A 183 -7.49 -68.07 39.80
CA LEU A 183 -8.48 -67.41 38.91
C LEU A 183 -8.39 -67.87 37.45
N ALA A 184 -7.26 -68.44 37.04
CA ALA A 184 -7.03 -68.96 35.68
C ALA A 184 -7.78 -70.26 35.34
N LEU A 185 -8.57 -70.82 36.28
CA LEU A 185 -9.28 -72.08 36.12
C LEU A 185 -10.82 -71.97 36.08
N LEU A 186 -11.41 -70.77 36.13
CA LEU A 186 -12.88 -70.62 36.14
C LEU A 186 -13.51 -70.12 34.82
N ILE A 187 -12.75 -69.54 33.89
CA ILE A 187 -13.32 -68.92 32.67
C ILE A 187 -12.88 -69.66 31.39
N LEU A 188 -12.64 -70.97 31.50
CA LEU A 188 -12.33 -71.86 30.37
C LEU A 188 -13.33 -73.03 30.22
N VAL A 189 -14.55 -72.94 30.79
CA VAL A 189 -15.54 -74.05 30.72
C VAL A 189 -16.91 -73.69 30.15
N VAL A 190 -17.28 -72.45 29.83
CA VAL A 190 -18.65 -72.19 29.32
C VAL A 190 -18.67 -71.55 27.92
N MET A 191 -18.67 -72.45 26.93
CA MET A 191 -19.50 -72.44 25.71
C MET A 191 -19.17 -71.38 24.63
N ARG A 192 -18.54 -71.73 23.50
CA ARG A 192 -19.14 -72.39 22.32
C ARG A 192 -20.64 -72.06 22.12
N SER A 193 -20.96 -71.22 21.11
CA SER A 193 -21.56 -71.68 19.83
C SER A 193 -22.37 -70.60 19.08
N LYS A 194 -21.98 -70.39 17.81
CA LYS A 194 -22.81 -70.44 16.58
C LYS A 194 -23.93 -69.40 16.31
N TRP A 195 -23.76 -68.77 15.14
CA TRP A 195 -24.66 -68.66 13.97
C TRP A 195 -25.83 -67.64 13.92
N LEU A 196 -25.64 -66.64 13.03
CA LEU A 196 -26.29 -66.45 11.70
C LEU A 196 -27.62 -65.68 11.48
N ARG A 197 -27.55 -64.75 10.49
CA ARG A 197 -28.41 -64.53 9.27
C ARG A 197 -29.26 -63.25 9.10
N TYR A 198 -28.90 -62.55 7.99
CA TYR A 198 -29.69 -61.93 6.89
C TYR A 198 -30.72 -60.82 7.15
N HIS A 199 -30.69 -59.77 6.30
CA HIS A 199 -31.68 -59.51 5.23
C HIS A 199 -31.10 -58.62 4.10
N LYS A 200 -31.59 -58.85 2.86
CA LYS A 200 -31.31 -58.12 1.60
C LYS A 200 -32.40 -57.07 1.33
N VAL A 201 -32.10 -55.97 0.62
CA VAL A 201 -32.95 -55.36 -0.46
C VAL A 201 -32.05 -54.67 -1.52
N LYS A 202 -32.44 -54.75 -2.80
CA LYS A 202 -31.87 -54.07 -4.00
C LYS A 202 -32.86 -53.00 -4.52
N PHE A 203 -32.38 -51.95 -5.21
CA PHE A 203 -32.84 -51.36 -6.51
C PHE A 203 -32.00 -50.08 -6.80
N MET A 204 -31.20 -49.96 -7.89
CA MET A 204 -31.43 -49.24 -9.19
C MET A 204 -31.80 -47.73 -9.03
N LEU A 205 -31.34 -46.71 -9.78
CA LEU A 205 -30.62 -46.53 -11.05
C LEU A 205 -30.21 -45.01 -11.19
N ALA A 206 -29.05 -44.73 -11.82
CA ALA A 206 -28.61 -43.55 -12.61
C ALA A 206 -28.97 -42.08 -12.24
N PHE A 207 -27.93 -41.21 -12.22
CA PHE A 207 -27.74 -40.13 -13.20
C PHE A 207 -26.29 -39.62 -13.16
N GLY A 208 -25.71 -39.32 -14.32
CA GLY A 208 -24.36 -38.78 -14.45
C GLY A 208 -24.32 -37.26 -14.33
N VAL A 209 -23.16 -36.74 -13.93
CA VAL A 209 -22.72 -35.38 -14.22
C VAL A 209 -21.23 -35.45 -14.54
N ALA A 210 -20.86 -34.88 -15.69
CA ALA A 210 -19.49 -34.65 -16.09
C ALA A 210 -18.84 -33.66 -15.11
N VAL A 211 -17.76 -34.07 -14.46
CA VAL A 211 -16.89 -33.13 -13.75
C VAL A 211 -15.93 -32.56 -14.79
N LEU A 212 -16.14 -31.30 -15.15
CA LEU A 212 -15.08 -30.47 -15.72
C LEU A 212 -13.92 -30.50 -14.72
N THR A 213 -12.75 -30.92 -15.17
CA THR A 213 -11.50 -30.72 -14.42
C THR A 213 -11.15 -29.23 -14.50
N THR A 214 -11.65 -28.43 -13.59
CA THR A 214 -10.97 -27.20 -13.16
C THR A 214 -9.72 -27.63 -12.42
N ALA A 215 -8.55 -27.28 -12.92
CA ALA A 215 -7.34 -27.33 -12.10
C ALA A 215 -7.57 -26.41 -10.90
N PRO A 216 -7.40 -26.86 -9.64
CA PRO A 216 -7.41 -25.95 -8.51
C PRO A 216 -6.24 -25.00 -8.67
N SER A 217 -6.51 -23.69 -8.65
CA SER A 217 -5.54 -22.70 -8.21
C SER A 217 -5.09 -23.13 -6.81
N TYR A 218 -3.80 -23.41 -6.62
CA TYR A 218 -3.28 -23.60 -5.27
C TYR A 218 -3.45 -22.27 -4.54
N ALA A 219 -4.38 -22.21 -3.58
CA ALA A 219 -4.50 -21.08 -2.68
C ALA A 219 -3.19 -20.97 -1.88
N VAL A 220 -2.58 -19.78 -1.88
CA VAL A 220 -1.32 -19.56 -1.17
C VAL A 220 -1.65 -18.92 0.18
N GLN A 221 -1.32 -19.66 1.24
CA GLN A 221 -1.54 -19.28 2.63
C GLN A 221 -0.70 -18.04 2.99
N ARG A 222 -1.30 -16.84 2.95
CA ARG A 222 -0.62 -15.57 3.27
C ARG A 222 -1.45 -14.49 3.94
N VAL A 223 -0.73 -13.55 4.57
CA VAL A 223 -1.22 -12.23 4.93
C VAL A 223 -0.69 -11.23 3.90
N GLU A 224 -1.57 -10.65 3.11
CA GLU A 224 -1.25 -9.72 2.01
C GLU A 224 -0.74 -8.37 2.50
N SER A 225 -1.33 -7.85 3.58
CA SER A 225 -0.90 -6.57 4.14
C SER A 225 -1.25 -6.47 5.62
N VAL A 226 -0.52 -5.61 6.35
CA VAL A 226 -0.86 -5.20 7.70
C VAL A 226 -0.61 -3.70 7.86
N VAL A 227 -1.65 -2.98 8.30
CA VAL A 227 -1.61 -1.52 8.46
C VAL A 227 -2.01 -1.16 9.88
N ALA A 228 -1.24 -0.27 10.51
CA ALA A 228 -1.54 0.32 11.81
C ALA A 228 -2.05 1.76 11.63
N THR A 229 -3.13 2.13 12.29
CA THR A 229 -3.70 3.49 12.21
C THR A 229 -4.18 3.97 13.59
N PRO A 230 -3.58 5.02 14.17
CA PRO A 230 -2.46 5.78 13.62
C PRO A 230 -1.11 5.06 13.76
N ALA A 231 -0.20 5.33 12.84
CA ALA A 231 1.18 4.81 12.87
C ALA A 231 2.12 5.63 13.78
N LEU A 232 1.65 6.77 14.28
CA LEU A 232 2.28 7.59 15.32
C LEU A 232 1.39 7.59 16.57
N VAL A 233 1.99 7.53 17.75
CA VAL A 233 1.30 7.59 19.05
C VAL A 233 2.08 8.51 19.98
N PHE A 234 1.38 9.35 20.75
CA PHE A 234 2.06 10.20 21.73
C PHE A 234 2.31 9.46 23.05
N VAL A 235 3.50 9.62 23.63
CA VAL A 235 3.85 9.05 24.94
C VAL A 235 2.93 9.63 26.02
N ASP A 236 2.75 8.85 27.09
CA ASP A 236 1.85 9.15 28.21
C ASP A 236 0.38 9.41 27.81
N THR A 237 0.03 9.16 26.54
CA THR A 237 -1.32 9.34 25.99
C THR A 237 -1.86 8.00 25.53
N PRO A 238 -2.81 7.40 26.28
CA PRO A 238 -3.47 6.17 25.86
C PRO A 238 -4.11 6.37 24.48
N THR A 239 -3.61 5.65 23.48
CA THR A 239 -4.04 5.79 22.09
C THR A 239 -4.51 4.44 21.57
N THR A 240 -5.75 4.36 21.09
CA THR A 240 -6.24 3.17 20.40
C THR A 240 -5.71 3.17 18.98
N VAL A 241 -4.94 2.14 18.64
CA VAL A 241 -4.43 1.89 17.29
C VAL A 241 -5.26 0.77 16.66
N ARG A 242 -5.86 1.04 15.51
CA ARG A 242 -6.51 0.01 14.69
C ARG A 242 -5.45 -0.69 13.85
N PHE A 243 -5.37 -2.00 13.97
CA PHE A 243 -4.60 -2.85 13.07
C PHE A 243 -5.57 -3.51 12.10
N ALA A 244 -5.30 -3.42 10.80
CA ALA A 244 -6.06 -4.08 9.76
C ALA A 244 -5.12 -4.96 8.94
N ALA A 245 -5.52 -6.19 8.65
CA ALA A 245 -4.72 -7.14 7.90
C ALA A 245 -5.55 -7.87 6.87
N ARG A 246 -5.16 -7.76 5.60
CA ARG A 246 -5.78 -8.50 4.51
C ARG A 246 -5.16 -9.90 4.42
N VAL A 247 -5.99 -10.94 4.45
CA VAL A 247 -5.57 -12.32 4.34
C VAL A 247 -5.97 -12.85 2.97
N ALA A 248 -5.06 -13.54 2.27
CA ALA A 248 -5.38 -14.07 0.96
C ALA A 248 -6.51 -15.12 1.03
N PRO A 249 -7.42 -15.15 0.04
CA PRO A 249 -8.46 -16.17 -0.03
C PRO A 249 -7.89 -17.59 -0.05
N ASP A 250 -8.26 -18.41 0.93
CA ASP A 250 -7.92 -19.83 1.00
C ASP A 250 -9.04 -20.58 1.73
N ASP A 251 -9.55 -21.66 1.13
CA ASP A 251 -10.60 -22.50 1.72
C ASP A 251 -10.16 -23.19 3.03
N ASN A 252 -8.85 -23.28 3.27
CA ASN A 252 -8.26 -23.84 4.48
C ASN A 252 -8.03 -22.79 5.57
N LEU A 253 -8.26 -21.50 5.32
CA LEU A 253 -8.14 -20.46 6.35
C LEU A 253 -8.99 -20.83 7.57
N ILE A 254 -8.44 -20.63 8.77
CA ILE A 254 -9.18 -20.72 10.03
C ILE A 254 -9.42 -19.29 10.52
N PRO A 255 -10.57 -18.65 10.25
CA PRO A 255 -10.77 -17.23 10.58
C PRO A 255 -10.57 -16.90 12.06
N ALA A 256 -10.97 -17.80 12.95
CA ALA A 256 -10.80 -17.63 14.41
C ALA A 256 -9.32 -17.69 14.87
N SER A 257 -8.38 -18.00 13.98
CA SER A 257 -6.96 -18.14 14.30
C SER A 257 -6.17 -16.84 14.20
N VAL A 258 -6.68 -15.79 13.54
CA VAL A 258 -5.91 -14.58 13.25
C VAL A 258 -5.55 -13.84 14.54
N ARG A 259 -4.26 -13.60 14.78
CA ARG A 259 -3.73 -12.90 15.96
C ARG A 259 -2.80 -11.77 15.55
N LEU A 260 -2.91 -10.63 16.22
CA LEU A 260 -1.89 -9.60 16.23
C LEU A 260 -0.80 -10.00 17.25
N LEU A 261 0.45 -10.00 16.83
CA LEU A 261 1.64 -10.27 17.62
C LEU A 261 2.45 -8.98 17.77
N GLN A 262 3.00 -8.74 18.96
CA GLN A 262 4.03 -7.72 19.19
C GLN A 262 5.40 -8.38 19.15
N VAL A 263 6.34 -7.76 18.43
CA VAL A 263 7.77 -8.12 18.44
C VAL A 263 8.44 -7.33 19.57
N GLN A 264 8.99 -8.07 20.53
CA GLN A 264 9.72 -7.52 21.66
C GLN A 264 11.12 -7.06 21.23
N GLU A 265 11.79 -6.27 22.07
CA GLU A 265 13.12 -5.70 21.76
C GLU A 265 14.20 -6.79 21.53
N ASP A 266 14.04 -7.95 22.17
CA ASP A 266 14.90 -9.13 22.02
C ASP A 266 14.54 -10.01 20.80
N GLY A 267 13.56 -9.61 19.99
CA GLY A 267 13.06 -10.34 18.82
C GLY A 267 11.97 -11.36 19.12
N ARG A 268 11.60 -11.57 20.39
CA ARG A 268 10.56 -12.53 20.79
C ARG A 268 9.16 -12.04 20.39
N LEU A 269 8.29 -12.95 19.99
CA LEU A 269 6.89 -12.67 19.67
C LEU A 269 5.98 -12.87 20.89
N THR A 270 4.98 -12.02 21.05
CA THR A 270 3.90 -12.16 22.04
C THR A 270 2.55 -11.84 21.44
N VAL A 271 1.51 -12.62 21.75
CA VAL A 271 0.14 -12.32 21.31
C VAL A 271 -0.34 -11.02 21.96
N ALA A 272 -0.64 -10.02 21.14
CA ALA A 272 -1.15 -8.72 21.55
C ALA A 272 -2.69 -8.69 21.55
N ALA A 273 -3.32 -9.21 20.49
CA ALA A 273 -4.78 -9.23 20.35
C ALA A 273 -5.26 -10.31 19.37
N THR A 274 -6.56 -10.61 19.43
CA THR A 274 -7.29 -11.34 18.38
C THR A 274 -7.81 -10.36 17.34
N MET A 275 -7.83 -10.76 16.08
CA MET A 275 -8.36 -9.97 14.96
C MET A 275 -9.62 -10.61 14.38
N PHE A 276 -10.51 -9.78 13.84
CA PHE A 276 -11.88 -10.15 13.45
C PHE A 276 -12.24 -9.63 12.05
N ASP A 277 -12.96 -10.45 11.28
CA ASP A 277 -13.52 -10.16 9.95
C ASP A 277 -15.06 -10.38 10.03
N ASP A 278 -15.69 -9.72 11.00
CA ASP A 278 -17.09 -9.93 11.39
C ASP A 278 -17.90 -8.62 11.52
N GLY A 279 -17.37 -7.51 11.01
CA GLY A 279 -17.95 -6.17 11.12
C GLY A 279 -17.79 -5.55 12.51
N SER A 280 -16.89 -6.06 13.35
CA SER A 280 -16.58 -5.52 14.69
C SER A 280 -15.09 -5.18 14.85
N ASN A 281 -14.71 -4.56 15.98
CA ASN A 281 -13.32 -4.23 16.31
C ASN A 281 -12.57 -3.39 15.25
N GLY A 282 -13.30 -2.52 14.56
CA GLY A 282 -12.77 -1.68 13.49
C GLY A 282 -12.98 -2.26 12.09
N ASP A 283 -13.59 -3.43 11.94
CA ASP A 283 -13.92 -4.03 10.65
C ASP A 283 -15.20 -3.38 10.11
N SER A 284 -15.14 -2.94 8.85
CA SER A 284 -16.23 -2.29 8.15
C SER A 284 -17.12 -3.28 7.40
N ILE A 285 -16.57 -4.42 6.94
CA ILE A 285 -17.27 -5.35 6.05
C ILE A 285 -16.96 -6.79 6.48
N ALA A 286 -17.94 -7.43 7.13
CA ALA A 286 -17.79 -8.82 7.53
C ALA A 286 -17.60 -9.77 6.34
N GLY A 287 -16.56 -10.60 6.40
CA GLY A 287 -16.27 -11.68 5.45
C GLY A 287 -15.53 -11.23 4.19
N ASP A 288 -14.87 -10.06 4.21
CA ASP A 288 -14.09 -9.53 3.09
C ASP A 288 -12.58 -9.90 3.17
N LEU A 289 -12.24 -10.74 4.15
CA LEU A 289 -10.89 -11.20 4.48
C LEU A 289 -9.96 -10.10 5.02
N VAL A 290 -10.52 -8.97 5.46
CA VAL A 290 -9.80 -7.93 6.20
C VAL A 290 -10.06 -8.10 7.69
N PHE A 291 -9.12 -8.74 8.36
CA PHE A 291 -9.18 -8.92 9.80
C PHE A 291 -8.71 -7.64 10.49
N THR A 292 -9.45 -7.18 11.49
CA THR A 292 -9.11 -5.96 12.23
C THR A 292 -9.15 -6.15 13.73
N THR A 293 -8.43 -5.29 14.44
CA THR A 293 -8.53 -5.17 15.89
C THR A 293 -8.16 -3.76 16.33
N GLU A 294 -8.72 -3.31 17.45
CA GLU A 294 -8.37 -2.05 18.09
C GLU A 294 -7.56 -2.35 19.36
N PHE A 295 -6.31 -1.90 19.37
CA PHE A 295 -5.35 -2.19 20.43
C PHE A 295 -4.91 -0.90 21.13
N GLY A 296 -4.98 -0.87 22.47
CA GLY A 296 -4.57 0.27 23.26
C GLY A 296 -3.04 0.32 23.43
N VAL A 297 -2.41 1.37 22.90
CA VAL A 297 -0.99 1.65 23.07
C VAL A 297 -0.81 2.74 24.13
N LEU A 298 0.03 2.45 25.13
CA LEU A 298 0.50 3.41 26.12
C LEU A 298 1.98 3.14 26.39
N VAL A 299 2.82 4.13 26.10
CA VAL A 299 4.27 4.08 26.36
C VAL A 299 4.71 5.35 27.08
N ALA A 300 5.71 5.23 27.94
CA ALA A 300 6.23 6.36 28.73
C ALA A 300 7.42 7.08 28.07
N THR A 301 8.03 6.46 27.06
CA THR A 301 9.22 6.99 26.39
C THR A 301 9.15 6.78 24.89
N PRO A 302 9.63 7.73 24.08
CA PRO A 302 9.68 7.57 22.63
C PRO A 302 10.43 6.29 22.22
N SER A 303 9.85 5.54 21.29
CA SER A 303 10.31 4.22 20.84
C SER A 303 9.60 3.81 19.55
N VAL A 304 10.04 2.72 18.91
CA VAL A 304 9.35 2.11 17.77
C VAL A 304 8.82 0.74 18.18
N LEU A 305 7.50 0.60 18.20
CA LEU A 305 6.82 -0.66 18.46
C LEU A 305 6.66 -1.42 17.14
N LYS A 306 6.91 -2.73 17.17
CA LYS A 306 6.87 -3.61 16.00
C LYS A 306 5.77 -4.66 16.18
N TYR A 307 4.95 -4.87 15.15
CA TYR A 307 3.84 -5.83 15.18
C TYR A 307 3.82 -6.71 13.94
N ARG A 308 3.32 -7.94 14.06
CA ARG A 308 3.08 -8.88 12.95
C ARG A 308 1.72 -9.54 13.14
N VAL A 309 1.13 -10.08 12.09
CA VAL A 309 -0.11 -10.86 12.16
C VAL A 309 0.22 -12.32 11.91
N SER A 310 -0.35 -13.21 12.72
CA SER A 310 -0.23 -14.66 12.55
C SER A 310 -1.57 -15.29 12.19
N VAL A 311 -1.55 -16.20 11.22
CA VAL A 311 -2.74 -16.87 10.66
C VAL A 311 -2.50 -18.37 10.60
N ALA A 312 -3.53 -19.16 10.90
CA ALA A 312 -3.48 -20.61 10.85
C ALA A 312 -4.41 -21.18 9.77
N TYR A 313 -3.99 -22.29 9.16
CA TYR A 313 -4.69 -22.96 8.08
C TYR A 313 -4.85 -24.45 8.38
N ARG A 314 -5.97 -25.03 7.91
CA ARG A 314 -6.21 -26.47 8.07
C ARG A 314 -5.10 -27.29 7.42
N GLY A 315 -4.78 -28.44 8.01
CA GLY A 315 -3.71 -29.32 7.55
C GLY A 315 -2.28 -28.82 7.79
N SER A 316 -2.08 -27.60 8.32
CA SER A 316 -0.75 -26.98 8.47
C SER A 316 -0.35 -26.91 9.94
N MET A 317 0.89 -27.32 10.28
CA MET A 317 1.39 -27.28 11.65
C MET A 317 1.79 -25.87 12.11
N ARG A 318 2.38 -25.09 11.21
CA ARG A 318 2.88 -23.76 11.51
C ARG A 318 1.90 -22.69 11.07
N ARG A 319 1.89 -21.58 11.82
CA ARG A 319 1.19 -20.35 11.45
C ARG A 319 1.99 -19.58 10.39
N THR A 320 1.30 -18.92 9.48
CA THR A 320 1.89 -17.94 8.54
C THR A 320 1.95 -16.57 9.21
N LEU A 321 3.06 -15.84 9.01
CA LEU A 321 3.26 -14.49 9.57
C LEU A 321 3.24 -13.43 8.47
N SER A 322 2.67 -12.25 8.76
CA SER A 322 2.77 -11.06 7.90
C SER A 322 4.15 -10.41 7.96
N GLU A 323 4.36 -9.41 7.10
CA GLU A 323 5.40 -8.39 7.30
C GLU A 323 5.22 -7.60 8.61
N THR A 324 6.24 -6.82 8.98
CA THR A 324 6.23 -6.05 10.24
C THR A 324 5.57 -4.69 10.08
N ALA A 325 4.46 -4.45 10.78
CA ALA A 325 3.87 -3.12 10.95
C ALA A 325 4.60 -2.34 12.06
N LEU A 326 4.86 -1.05 11.81
CA LEU A 326 5.54 -0.17 12.76
C LEU A 326 4.56 0.84 13.36
N VAL A 327 4.65 1.03 14.68
CA VAL A 327 3.99 2.14 15.40
C VAL A 327 5.08 2.96 16.09
N ARG A 328 5.33 4.17 15.58
CA ARG A 328 6.28 5.12 16.18
C ARG A 328 5.64 5.81 17.36
N THR A 329 6.43 6.09 18.40
CA THR A 329 5.96 6.80 19.59
C THR A 329 6.83 8.01 19.88
N ASP A 330 6.21 9.16 20.20
CA ASP A 330 6.92 10.44 20.39
C ASP A 330 6.21 11.35 21.42
N LEU A 331 6.80 12.47 21.80
CA LEU A 331 6.17 13.44 22.70
C LEU A 331 4.93 14.08 22.07
N GLU A 332 3.90 14.35 22.88
CA GLU A 332 2.75 15.12 22.39
C GLU A 332 3.21 16.51 21.92
N PRO A 333 2.79 16.98 20.73
CA PRO A 333 3.16 18.30 20.24
C PRO A 333 2.59 19.40 21.14
N PHE A 334 3.46 20.31 21.56
CA PHE A 334 3.11 21.47 22.38
C PHE A 334 3.78 22.73 21.87
N PHE A 335 3.25 23.89 22.24
CA PHE A 335 3.85 25.18 21.91
C PHE A 335 3.50 26.20 22.99
N SER A 336 4.31 27.23 23.11
CA SER A 336 3.94 28.42 23.88
C SER A 336 3.36 29.46 22.92
N PRO A 337 2.19 30.04 23.22
CA PRO A 337 1.72 31.22 22.53
C PRO A 337 2.75 32.35 22.59
N THR A 338 2.89 33.08 21.48
CA THR A 338 3.76 34.25 21.38
C THR A 338 3.08 35.46 22.07
N PRO A 339 3.76 36.16 22.99
CA PRO A 339 3.20 37.36 23.63
C PRO A 339 3.11 38.55 22.66
N ASP A 340 1.98 39.26 22.65
CA ASP A 340 1.74 40.42 21.76
C ASP A 340 2.83 41.50 21.91
N GLU A 341 3.32 41.75 23.13
CA GLU A 341 4.36 42.74 23.41
C GLU A 341 5.75 42.39 22.85
N LYS A 342 5.93 41.15 22.36
CA LYS A 342 7.16 40.65 21.73
C LYS A 342 7.09 40.65 20.21
N LEU A 343 5.93 40.92 19.64
CA LEU A 343 5.76 40.98 18.19
C LEU A 343 6.37 42.25 17.61
N VAL A 344 7.15 42.08 16.55
CA VAL A 344 7.65 43.19 15.73
C VAL A 344 7.35 42.93 14.26
N ILE A 345 7.19 44.02 13.51
CA ILE A 345 6.99 43.96 12.06
C ILE A 345 8.25 44.46 11.37
N SER A 346 8.79 43.66 10.46
CA SER A 346 9.91 44.03 9.59
C SER A 346 9.63 43.59 8.16
N GLU A 347 9.82 44.51 7.21
CA GLU A 347 9.70 44.29 5.75
C GLU A 347 8.40 43.63 5.22
N GLY A 348 7.37 43.49 6.06
CA GLY A 348 6.06 42.91 5.68
C GLY A 348 5.70 41.63 6.43
N ALA A 349 6.63 41.09 7.23
CA ALA A 349 6.42 39.95 8.11
C ALA A 349 6.42 40.38 9.59
N GLU A 350 5.62 39.70 10.41
CA GLU A 350 5.55 39.87 11.86
C GLU A 350 6.02 38.59 12.54
N PHE A 351 6.83 38.75 13.59
CA PHE A 351 7.44 37.64 14.31
C PHE A 351 7.81 38.07 15.74
N ALA A 352 8.03 37.09 16.61
CA ALA A 352 8.51 37.33 17.98
C ALA A 352 10.00 37.68 17.97
N VAL A 353 10.40 38.76 18.67
CA VAL A 353 11.84 39.11 18.81
C VAL A 353 12.61 38.17 19.73
N ASP A 354 11.93 37.30 20.46
CA ASP A 354 12.49 36.40 21.46
C ASP A 354 12.19 34.92 21.20
N GLU A 355 11.72 34.55 20.00
CA GLU A 355 11.45 33.15 19.66
C GLU A 355 12.15 32.72 18.36
N VAL A 356 12.84 31.58 18.43
CA VAL A 356 13.52 30.93 17.31
C VAL A 356 12.96 29.53 17.12
N LEU A 357 12.65 29.16 15.88
CA LEU A 357 12.33 27.78 15.52
C LEU A 357 13.59 27.06 15.07
N VAL A 358 13.89 25.91 15.67
CA VAL A 358 15.10 25.13 15.42
C VAL A 358 14.74 23.71 15.01
N SER A 359 15.34 23.23 13.93
CA SER A 359 15.34 21.80 13.59
C SER A 359 16.73 21.21 13.69
N LEU A 360 16.80 19.99 14.22
CA LEU A 360 18.04 19.25 14.43
C LEU A 360 18.22 18.17 13.37
N ILE A 361 19.45 17.65 13.24
CA ILE A 361 19.73 16.44 12.45
C ILE A 361 19.04 15.21 13.05
N ASP A 362 18.85 14.18 12.23
CA ASP A 362 18.29 12.91 12.70
C ASP A 362 19.18 12.27 13.78
N GLY A 363 18.54 11.71 14.81
CA GLY A 363 19.21 11.12 15.97
C GLY A 363 19.46 12.08 17.13
N GLU A 364 19.32 13.40 16.91
CA GLU A 364 19.32 14.39 17.99
C GLU A 364 17.92 14.56 18.59
N ASP A 365 17.86 14.80 19.90
CA ASP A 365 16.62 14.84 20.67
C ASP A 365 16.43 16.16 21.44
N ILE A 366 15.39 16.21 22.27
CA ILE A 366 15.05 17.37 23.10
C ILE A 366 16.19 17.78 24.05
N THR A 367 17.06 16.86 24.46
CA THR A 367 18.22 17.16 25.32
C THR A 367 19.20 18.06 24.59
N THR A 368 19.43 17.79 23.31
CA THR A 368 20.26 18.66 22.46
C THR A 368 19.60 20.02 22.25
N ALA A 369 18.30 20.06 21.97
CA ALA A 369 17.56 21.32 21.86
C ALA A 369 17.66 22.17 23.14
N GLN A 370 17.52 21.55 24.31
CA GLN A 370 17.66 22.21 25.62
C GLN A 370 19.07 22.75 25.84
N SER A 371 20.10 21.99 25.47
CA SER A 371 21.50 22.43 25.55
C SER A 371 21.79 23.63 24.65
N LEU A 372 21.28 23.61 23.42
CA LEU A 372 21.37 24.73 22.48
C LEU A 372 20.64 25.97 22.99
N ALA A 373 19.41 25.81 23.50
CA ALA A 373 18.65 26.91 24.09
C ALA A 373 19.40 27.53 25.29
N ALA A 374 19.91 26.69 26.20
CA ALA A 374 20.66 27.15 27.37
C ALA A 374 21.94 27.92 26.98
N SER A 375 22.62 27.53 25.89
CA SER A 375 23.79 28.26 25.37
C SER A 375 23.47 29.70 24.94
N GLN A 376 22.21 29.98 24.62
CA GLN A 376 21.68 31.28 24.22
C GLN A 376 20.86 31.94 25.34
N ALA A 377 21.07 31.52 26.59
CA ALA A 377 20.30 31.95 27.77
C ALA A 377 18.77 31.84 27.59
N GLY A 378 18.34 30.79 26.88
CA GLY A 378 16.96 30.49 26.57
C GLY A 378 16.50 29.12 27.04
N GLU A 379 15.28 28.75 26.67
CA GLU A 379 14.62 27.49 27.00
C GLU A 379 13.78 26.97 25.84
N VAL A 380 13.50 25.66 25.82
CA VAL A 380 12.57 25.05 24.86
C VAL A 380 11.15 25.20 25.39
N VAL A 381 10.30 25.91 24.64
CA VAL A 381 8.90 26.20 25.02
C VAL A 381 7.87 25.56 24.08
N GLY A 382 8.32 24.89 23.03
CA GLY A 382 7.46 24.16 22.09
C GLY A 382 8.23 23.07 21.37
N PHE A 383 7.50 22.05 20.94
CA PHE A 383 8.00 20.90 20.19
C PHE A 383 6.94 20.35 19.25
N ALA A 384 7.34 20.04 18.01
CA ALA A 384 6.54 19.29 17.06
C ALA A 384 7.35 18.07 16.60
N PRO A 385 6.97 16.85 17.06
CA PRO A 385 7.76 15.63 16.93
C PRO A 385 7.99 15.24 15.49
N THR A 386 6.93 15.30 14.69
CA THR A 386 6.96 14.78 13.32
C THR A 386 7.88 15.53 12.37
N ALA A 387 8.40 16.68 12.77
CA ALA A 387 9.35 17.44 11.98
C ALA A 387 10.57 17.91 12.79
N ASN A 388 10.84 17.22 13.91
CA ASN A 388 11.92 17.50 14.87
C ASN A 388 12.12 19.01 15.08
N LEU A 389 11.02 19.72 15.36
CA LEU A 389 10.97 21.18 15.43
C LEU A 389 10.81 21.65 16.86
N TYR A 390 11.70 22.51 17.30
CA TYR A 390 11.68 23.10 18.62
C TYR A 390 11.42 24.60 18.53
N GLN A 391 10.55 25.10 19.41
CA GLN A 391 10.39 26.53 19.65
C GLN A 391 11.25 26.89 20.86
N LEU A 392 12.28 27.69 20.63
CA LEU A 392 13.17 28.20 21.66
C LEU A 392 12.74 29.61 22.01
N ARG A 393 12.57 29.90 23.30
CA ARG A 393 12.45 31.26 23.82
C ARG A 393 13.81 31.71 24.31
N VAL A 394 14.32 32.82 23.76
CA VAL A 394 15.69 33.30 23.98
C VAL A 394 15.70 34.72 24.57
N ALA A 395 16.79 35.10 25.23
CA ALA A 395 16.89 36.41 25.87
C ALA A 395 17.18 37.54 24.86
N SER A 396 16.21 37.86 23.99
CA SER A 396 16.30 38.91 22.97
C SER A 396 15.18 39.96 23.11
N SER A 397 15.48 41.18 22.69
CA SER A 397 14.54 42.31 22.67
C SER A 397 14.65 43.18 21.41
N THR A 398 15.52 42.83 20.46
CA THR A 398 15.68 43.53 19.17
C THR A 398 15.86 42.52 18.05
N ILE A 399 15.59 42.94 16.81
CA ILE A 399 15.73 42.09 15.63
C ILE A 399 17.21 41.68 15.45
N GLU A 400 18.14 42.62 15.65
CA GLU A 400 19.57 42.36 15.48
C GLU A 400 20.10 41.35 16.51
N ALA A 401 19.59 41.39 17.74
CA ALA A 401 19.96 40.42 18.76
C ALA A 401 19.43 39.01 18.43
N LEU A 402 18.20 38.92 17.91
CA LEU A 402 17.61 37.65 17.47
C LEU A 402 18.38 37.05 16.29
N ASP A 403 18.73 37.87 15.30
CA ASP A 403 19.46 37.42 14.11
C ASP A 403 20.86 36.90 14.49
N LEU A 404 21.56 37.54 15.44
CA LEU A 404 22.83 37.03 15.97
C LEU A 404 22.70 35.66 16.67
N ILE A 405 21.58 35.43 17.35
CA ILE A 405 21.29 34.13 17.98
C ILE A 405 21.02 33.06 16.91
N ILE A 406 20.24 33.39 15.88
CA ILE A 406 19.99 32.49 14.74
C ILE A 406 21.32 32.12 14.06
N ASP A 407 22.17 33.10 13.77
CA ASP A 407 23.49 32.87 13.17
C ASP A 407 24.37 31.99 14.06
N ALA A 408 24.35 32.20 15.38
CA ALA A 408 25.10 31.37 16.32
C ALA A 408 24.61 29.92 16.35
N LEU A 409 23.28 29.70 16.30
CA LEU A 409 22.69 28.36 16.26
C LEU A 409 23.04 27.63 14.96
N LEU A 410 23.01 28.33 13.81
CA LEU A 410 23.35 27.76 12.50
C LEU A 410 24.82 27.33 12.36
N ILE A 411 25.72 27.78 13.25
CA ILE A 411 27.12 27.33 13.28
C ILE A 411 27.24 25.93 13.90
N ASP A 412 26.30 25.51 14.75
CA ASP A 412 26.35 24.18 15.37
C ASP A 412 25.98 23.10 14.34
N PRO A 413 26.85 22.09 14.12
CA PRO A 413 26.62 21.07 13.08
C PRO A 413 25.39 20.19 13.33
N ARG A 414 24.82 20.23 14.54
CA ARG A 414 23.59 19.51 14.88
C ARG A 414 22.32 20.25 14.48
N VAL A 415 22.43 21.55 14.17
CA VAL A 415 21.32 22.39 13.75
C VAL A 415 21.23 22.42 12.22
N VAL A 416 20.07 22.02 11.71
CA VAL A 416 19.78 21.98 10.27
C VAL A 416 19.06 23.24 9.80
N MET A 417 18.32 23.87 10.70
CA MET A 417 17.55 25.08 10.43
C MET A 417 17.38 25.85 11.73
N ALA A 418 17.59 27.17 11.69
CA ALA A 418 17.15 28.10 12.71
C ALA A 418 16.50 29.31 12.00
N ILE A 419 15.26 29.62 12.35
CA ILE A 419 14.51 30.75 11.75
C ILE A 419 13.68 31.47 12.82
N ARG A 420 13.18 32.66 12.49
CA ARG A 420 12.23 33.40 13.33
C ARG A 420 10.91 32.64 13.45
N ASN A 421 10.23 32.72 14.59
CA ASN A 421 8.86 32.24 14.71
C ASN A 421 7.87 33.28 14.16
N TYR A 422 7.50 33.15 12.89
CA TYR A 422 6.59 34.08 12.22
C TYR A 422 5.14 33.89 12.67
N THR A 423 4.39 34.99 12.70
CA THR A 423 2.93 34.92 12.80
C THR A 423 2.35 34.48 11.46
N THR A 424 1.35 33.60 11.50
CA THR A 424 0.71 33.07 10.30
C THR A 424 0.14 34.18 9.43
N ASP A 425 -0.54 35.13 10.06
CA ASP A 425 -1.32 36.18 9.39
C ASP A 425 -0.50 37.21 8.66
N SER A 426 0.72 37.44 9.12
CA SER A 426 1.59 38.41 8.47
C SER A 426 2.21 37.86 7.20
N VAL A 427 2.31 36.52 7.08
CA VAL A 427 3.11 35.83 6.05
C VAL A 427 2.26 35.06 5.04
N LEU A 428 1.33 34.21 5.48
CA LEU A 428 0.64 33.24 4.63
C LEU A 428 -0.78 33.67 4.34
N GLU A 429 -1.16 33.90 3.08
CA GLU A 429 -2.52 34.29 2.70
C GLU A 429 -3.28 33.17 1.96
N PRO A 430 -4.54 32.85 2.33
CA PRO A 430 -5.43 32.03 1.53
C PRO A 430 -5.95 32.89 0.38
N GLU A 431 -5.57 32.55 -0.84
CA GLU A 431 -5.88 33.36 -2.00
C GLU A 431 -7.02 32.69 -2.81
N ALA A 432 -8.25 33.17 -2.67
CA ALA A 432 -9.21 33.08 -3.77
C ALA A 432 -8.83 34.12 -4.82
N ALA A 433 -8.85 33.79 -6.11
CA ALA A 433 -8.62 34.73 -7.20
C ALA A 433 -9.81 35.66 -7.44
N ASN A 434 -11.05 35.18 -7.22
CA ASN A 434 -12.30 35.93 -7.14
C ASN A 434 -13.35 35.10 -6.36
N ASN A 435 -14.36 35.78 -5.83
CA ASN A 435 -15.57 35.16 -5.30
C ASN A 435 -16.70 35.85 -6.07
N ASP A 436 -17.27 35.19 -7.08
CA ASP A 436 -18.34 35.82 -7.83
C ASP A 436 -19.62 35.81 -6.97
N ALA A 437 -19.97 36.95 -6.40
CA ALA A 437 -21.23 37.16 -5.70
C ALA A 437 -22.39 37.35 -6.69
N GLN A 438 -22.40 36.58 -7.79
CA GLN A 438 -23.56 36.50 -8.66
C GLN A 438 -24.71 35.84 -7.90
N ALA A 439 -25.92 36.38 -8.08
CA ALA A 439 -27.13 35.89 -7.45
C ALA A 439 -27.36 34.40 -7.77
N LEU A 440 -27.56 33.59 -6.72
CA LEU A 440 -28.06 32.20 -6.71
C LEU A 440 -27.84 31.43 -8.03
N PRO A 441 -26.63 30.93 -8.30
CA PRO A 441 -26.37 30.33 -9.60
C PRO A 441 -27.00 28.94 -9.71
N ALA A 442 -27.44 28.60 -10.92
CA ALA A 442 -27.66 27.20 -11.30
C ALA A 442 -26.37 26.40 -11.03
N ILE A 443 -26.56 25.16 -10.58
CA ILE A 443 -25.50 24.16 -10.33
C ILE A 443 -24.52 24.15 -11.49
N ASN A 444 -23.22 24.17 -11.17
CA ASN A 444 -22.16 24.10 -12.16
C ASN A 444 -21.27 22.89 -11.91
N ASN A 445 -21.39 21.88 -12.77
CA ASN A 445 -20.61 20.66 -12.68
C ASN A 445 -19.37 20.67 -13.57
N SER A 446 -19.09 21.76 -14.31
CA SER A 446 -18.01 21.76 -15.32
C SER A 446 -16.64 21.39 -14.76
N ALA A 447 -16.35 21.75 -13.51
CA ALA A 447 -15.12 21.34 -12.82
C ALA A 447 -15.03 19.81 -12.64
N TYR A 448 -16.14 19.17 -12.29
CA TYR A 448 -16.21 17.72 -12.06
C TYR A 448 -16.30 16.93 -13.38
N GLU A 449 -16.90 17.51 -14.42
CA GLU A 449 -16.86 17.00 -15.79
C GLU A 449 -15.43 17.04 -16.35
N GLN A 450 -14.70 18.14 -16.14
CA GLN A 450 -13.33 18.30 -16.63
C GLN A 450 -12.37 17.26 -16.06
N ILE A 451 -12.55 16.83 -14.82
CA ILE A 451 -11.74 15.75 -14.23
C ILE A 451 -12.34 14.36 -14.44
N ARG A 452 -13.43 14.22 -15.20
CA ARG A 452 -14.16 12.96 -15.41
C ARG A 452 -14.56 12.26 -14.11
N ALA A 453 -14.96 13.03 -13.09
CA ALA A 453 -15.38 12.47 -11.81
C ALA A 453 -16.61 11.55 -11.94
N PHE A 454 -17.53 11.87 -12.85
CA PHE A 454 -18.72 11.06 -13.09
C PHE A 454 -18.36 9.67 -13.64
N ASP A 455 -17.44 9.58 -14.59
CA ASP A 455 -16.95 8.31 -15.14
C ASP A 455 -16.33 7.42 -14.04
N ALA A 456 -15.55 8.00 -13.14
CA ALA A 456 -14.96 7.28 -12.01
C ALA A 456 -16.04 6.70 -11.08
N TRP A 457 -17.05 7.51 -10.74
CA TRP A 457 -18.13 7.08 -9.85
C TRP A 457 -19.04 6.04 -10.51
N ASP A 458 -19.40 6.22 -11.77
CA ASP A 458 -20.18 5.24 -12.54
C ASP A 458 -19.46 3.89 -12.56
N LEU A 459 -18.14 3.86 -12.82
CA LEU A 459 -17.34 2.64 -12.78
C LEU A 459 -17.34 1.97 -11.40
N LEU A 460 -17.10 2.73 -10.33
CA LEU A 460 -17.05 2.21 -8.97
C LEU A 460 -18.41 1.65 -8.51
N PHE A 461 -19.50 2.29 -8.90
CA PHE A 461 -20.85 1.82 -8.57
C PHE A 461 -21.26 0.60 -9.40
N ASP A 462 -20.95 0.58 -10.69
CA ASP A 462 -21.29 -0.54 -11.58
C ASP A 462 -20.65 -1.85 -11.12
N ILE A 463 -19.45 -1.79 -10.53
CA ILE A 463 -18.76 -2.98 -10.01
C ILE A 463 -19.07 -3.28 -8.53
N GLY A 464 -19.81 -2.40 -7.84
CA GLY A 464 -20.06 -2.52 -6.41
C GLY A 464 -18.77 -2.50 -5.59
N HIS A 465 -17.86 -1.56 -5.90
CA HIS A 465 -16.54 -1.50 -5.28
C HIS A 465 -16.62 -1.35 -3.76
N SER A 466 -15.73 -2.04 -3.05
CA SER A 466 -15.59 -1.92 -1.59
C SER A 466 -14.48 -0.93 -1.27
N PHE A 467 -14.79 0.10 -0.48
CA PHE A 467 -13.87 1.20 -0.22
C PHE A 467 -13.06 1.01 1.06
N SER A 468 -11.79 1.39 1.00
CA SER A 468 -10.93 1.58 2.17
C SER A 468 -11.24 2.91 2.87
N PRO A 469 -11.14 2.97 4.21
CA PRO A 469 -11.32 4.23 4.93
C PRO A 469 -10.15 5.19 4.70
N VAL A 470 -10.45 6.47 4.46
CA VAL A 470 -9.45 7.50 4.15
C VAL A 470 -9.63 8.72 5.05
N VAL A 471 -8.52 9.35 5.44
CA VAL A 471 -8.52 10.65 6.11
C VAL A 471 -7.86 11.68 5.20
N VAL A 472 -8.57 12.77 4.92
CA VAL A 472 -8.02 13.92 4.17
C VAL A 472 -7.96 15.14 5.09
N GLY A 473 -6.75 15.66 5.25
CA GLY A 473 -6.47 16.85 6.06
C GLY A 473 -6.68 18.14 5.30
N VAL A 474 -7.22 19.16 5.96
CA VAL A 474 -7.39 20.51 5.42
C VAL A 474 -6.84 21.50 6.45
N LEU A 475 -5.71 22.13 6.12
CA LEU A 475 -5.14 23.21 6.91
C LEU A 475 -5.50 24.54 6.25
N ASP A 476 -6.37 25.32 6.88
CA ASP A 476 -6.87 26.58 6.32
C ASP A 476 -7.20 27.61 7.42
N ARG A 477 -7.53 28.85 7.07
CA ARG A 477 -7.77 29.93 8.06
C ARG A 477 -9.14 29.84 8.76
N GLY A 478 -10.06 29.00 8.32
CA GLY A 478 -11.35 28.85 9.01
C GLY A 478 -12.32 27.89 8.33
N PHE A 479 -13.12 27.21 9.14
CA PHE A 479 -14.13 26.26 8.70
C PHE A 479 -15.42 26.49 9.48
N GLN A 480 -16.48 26.91 8.78
CA GLN A 480 -17.79 27.17 9.38
C GLN A 480 -18.57 25.86 9.58
N ARG A 481 -19.46 25.82 10.58
CA ARG A 481 -20.48 24.76 10.62
C ARG A 481 -21.45 24.97 9.45
N HIS A 482 -21.45 24.05 8.49
CA HIS A 482 -22.27 24.12 7.27
C HIS A 482 -23.20 22.91 7.15
N GLY A 483 -24.43 23.10 6.67
CA GLY A 483 -25.42 22.01 6.51
C GLY A 483 -24.97 20.90 5.56
N GLU A 484 -24.16 21.26 4.57
CA GLU A 484 -23.52 20.36 3.60
C GLU A 484 -22.69 19.23 4.22
N PHE A 485 -22.09 19.47 5.39
CA PHE A 485 -21.29 18.47 6.10
C PHE A 485 -22.12 17.65 7.10
N SER A 486 -23.45 17.76 7.08
CA SER A 486 -24.31 16.87 7.83
C SER A 486 -24.07 15.44 7.35
N GLY A 487 -23.73 14.49 8.22
CA GLY A 487 -23.42 13.10 7.84
C GLY A 487 -21.96 12.85 7.41
N VAL A 488 -21.19 13.89 7.12
CA VAL A 488 -19.73 13.77 6.88
C VAL A 488 -19.01 13.57 8.22
N ALA A 489 -18.15 12.56 8.28
CA ALA A 489 -17.35 12.24 9.46
C ALA A 489 -16.12 13.14 9.57
N PHE A 490 -15.77 13.51 10.80
CA PHE A 490 -14.58 14.33 11.09
C PHE A 490 -13.73 13.67 12.16
N THR A 491 -12.41 13.81 12.05
CA THR A 491 -11.50 13.30 13.08
C THR A 491 -11.65 14.09 14.40
N PRO A 492 -11.42 13.44 15.56
CA PRO A 492 -11.34 14.16 16.83
C PRO A 492 -10.29 15.28 16.79
N GLY A 493 -10.67 16.47 17.27
CA GLY A 493 -9.79 17.65 17.24
C GLY A 493 -9.89 18.49 15.97
N SER A 494 -10.70 18.08 14.99
CA SER A 494 -11.15 18.95 13.90
C SER A 494 -11.77 20.24 14.47
N THR A 495 -11.32 21.40 14.01
CA THR A 495 -11.74 22.70 14.52
C THR A 495 -12.76 23.35 13.59
N ARG A 496 -13.96 23.59 14.12
CA ARG A 496 -15.01 24.38 13.43
C ARG A 496 -15.23 25.70 14.17
N SER A 497 -15.17 26.81 13.46
CA SER A 497 -15.32 28.15 14.01
C SER A 497 -16.25 28.99 13.14
N ASP A 498 -17.36 29.45 13.74
CA ASP A 498 -18.24 30.45 13.12
C ASP A 498 -17.70 31.89 13.35
N VAL A 499 -16.61 32.02 14.10
CA VAL A 499 -15.87 33.27 14.28
C VAL A 499 -14.91 33.43 13.09
N GLY A 500 -15.06 34.55 12.40
CA GLY A 500 -14.22 34.88 11.25
C GLY A 500 -12.83 35.27 11.68
N TRP A 501 -11.86 34.98 10.80
CA TRP A 501 -10.48 35.35 11.03
C TRP A 501 -10.29 36.88 11.00
N ALA A 502 -9.42 37.43 11.86
CA ALA A 502 -9.07 38.83 11.84
C ALA A 502 -8.12 39.10 10.66
N ALA A 503 -8.54 39.91 9.70
CA ALA A 503 -7.74 40.23 8.53
C ALA A 503 -6.36 40.84 8.89
N LYS A 504 -5.33 40.53 8.09
CA LYS A 504 -4.10 41.35 8.04
C LYS A 504 -4.52 42.81 7.83
N PRO A 505 -4.18 43.75 8.74
CA PRO A 505 -4.58 45.13 8.62
C PRO A 505 -4.21 45.65 7.23
N GLU A 506 -5.18 46.25 6.53
CA GLU A 506 -5.04 46.79 5.15
C GLU A 506 -5.01 45.77 3.99
N CYS A 507 -5.08 44.45 4.27
CA CYS A 507 -4.88 43.41 3.25
C CYS A 507 -6.01 42.41 3.06
N SER A 508 -6.90 42.20 4.03
CA SER A 508 -8.11 41.41 3.79
C SER A 508 -9.35 41.99 4.48
N THR A 509 -10.49 41.54 4.01
CA THR A 509 -11.73 41.51 4.79
C THR A 509 -11.82 40.06 5.26
N GLY A 510 -11.75 39.80 6.56
CA GLY A 510 -11.73 38.42 7.07
C GLY A 510 -12.92 37.63 6.50
N SER A 511 -12.64 36.52 5.80
CA SER A 511 -13.67 35.67 5.19
C SER A 511 -13.78 34.38 5.98
N LYS A 512 -15.01 34.00 6.37
CA LYS A 512 -15.26 32.80 7.19
C LYS A 512 -15.46 31.53 6.36
N ASP A 513 -15.55 31.69 5.04
CA ASP A 513 -16.04 30.71 4.08
C ASP A 513 -14.94 30.03 3.26
N HIS A 514 -13.70 30.53 3.27
CA HIS A 514 -12.61 29.98 2.44
C HIS A 514 -12.35 28.49 2.73
N GLY A 515 -11.97 28.13 3.96
CA GLY A 515 -11.72 26.73 4.31
C GLY A 515 -12.98 25.87 4.29
N THR A 516 -14.17 26.45 4.46
CA THR A 516 -15.46 25.77 4.24
C THR A 516 -15.61 25.34 2.78
N ALA A 517 -15.31 26.23 1.84
CA ALA A 517 -15.34 25.94 0.40
C ALA A 517 -14.28 24.93 -0.01
N VAL A 518 -13.05 25.07 0.50
CA VAL A 518 -11.94 24.13 0.27
C VAL A 518 -12.30 22.71 0.72
N ALA A 519 -12.77 22.57 1.97
CA ALA A 519 -13.19 21.28 2.50
C ALA A 519 -14.46 20.74 1.82
N GLY A 520 -15.33 21.64 1.34
CA GLY A 520 -16.50 21.28 0.54
C GLY A 520 -16.09 20.58 -0.75
N VAL A 521 -15.21 21.21 -1.53
CA VAL A 521 -14.65 20.66 -2.77
C VAL A 521 -14.01 19.29 -2.58
N ILE A 522 -13.40 19.02 -1.42
CA ILE A 522 -12.85 17.70 -1.10
C ILE A 522 -13.95 16.69 -0.82
N GLY A 523 -14.85 16.99 0.12
CA GLY A 523 -15.73 15.98 0.73
C GLY A 523 -16.98 16.55 1.39
N ALA A 524 -17.66 17.48 0.73
CA ALA A 524 -19.05 17.78 1.03
C ALA A 524 -19.98 16.59 0.70
N GLY A 525 -21.13 16.51 1.36
CA GLY A 525 -22.12 15.45 1.15
C GLY A 525 -23.06 15.65 -0.04
N ASN A 526 -22.81 16.63 -0.91
CA ASN A 526 -23.56 16.94 -2.13
C ASN A 526 -25.09 17.14 -1.91
N LYS A 527 -25.50 17.94 -0.91
CA LYS A 527 -26.90 18.12 -0.42
C LYS A 527 -27.64 19.36 -0.97
N GLY A 528 -26.94 20.19 -1.72
CA GLY A 528 -27.33 21.57 -2.04
C GLY A 528 -28.04 21.80 -3.37
N GLY A 529 -29.29 21.35 -3.50
CA GLY A 529 -30.14 21.63 -4.64
C GLY A 529 -31.43 20.81 -4.62
N SER A 530 -32.47 21.28 -5.28
CA SER A 530 -33.81 20.72 -5.19
C SER A 530 -33.97 19.43 -6.02
N GLY A 531 -33.35 18.33 -5.58
CA GLY A 531 -33.75 16.95 -5.87
C GLY A 531 -33.51 16.42 -7.29
N GLY A 532 -32.37 16.75 -7.92
CA GLY A 532 -31.92 16.09 -9.16
C GLY A 532 -30.62 15.31 -8.96
N ALA A 533 -30.47 14.19 -9.67
CA ALA A 533 -29.21 13.44 -9.72
C ALA A 533 -28.09 14.33 -10.28
N PHE A 534 -26.91 14.31 -9.65
CA PHE A 534 -25.65 14.98 -10.02
C PHE A 534 -25.51 16.46 -9.60
N GLU A 535 -25.42 16.71 -8.29
CA GLU A 535 -25.16 18.02 -7.69
C GLU A 535 -23.81 18.06 -6.92
N THR A 536 -22.73 17.62 -7.57
CA THR A 536 -21.42 17.49 -6.92
C THR A 536 -20.85 18.86 -6.53
N ASN A 537 -20.54 19.03 -5.26
CA ASN A 537 -19.70 20.09 -4.71
C ASN A 537 -18.54 19.55 -3.86
N GLY A 538 -18.42 18.21 -3.72
CA GLY A 538 -17.31 17.50 -3.11
C GLY A 538 -16.94 16.21 -3.84
N VAL A 539 -15.65 16.01 -4.14
CA VAL A 539 -15.15 14.85 -4.92
C VAL A 539 -15.40 13.51 -4.21
N LEU A 540 -15.14 13.43 -2.90
CA LEU A 540 -15.32 12.21 -2.07
C LEU A 540 -16.78 11.93 -1.70
N GLY A 541 -17.63 12.96 -1.72
CA GLY A 541 -19.06 12.82 -1.42
C GLY A 541 -19.76 11.86 -2.37
N GLY A 542 -19.26 11.77 -3.61
CA GLY A 542 -19.81 10.93 -4.67
C GLY A 542 -21.18 11.37 -5.15
N VAL A 543 -21.69 10.70 -6.17
CA VAL A 543 -23.02 10.98 -6.71
C VAL A 543 -23.98 9.90 -6.25
N THR A 544 -24.97 10.22 -5.40
CA THR A 544 -26.37 9.75 -5.53
C THR A 544 -27.24 10.19 -4.34
N ASP A 545 -28.49 10.49 -4.67
CA ASP A 545 -29.58 10.98 -3.80
C ASP A 545 -30.12 9.94 -2.79
N ALA A 546 -29.43 8.81 -2.58
CA ALA A 546 -30.00 7.61 -1.95
C ALA A 546 -29.38 7.19 -0.60
N SER A 547 -28.20 7.70 -0.23
CA SER A 547 -27.60 7.37 1.08
C SER A 547 -28.12 8.30 2.18
N ALA A 548 -28.52 7.73 3.32
CA ALA A 548 -29.05 8.50 4.44
C ALA A 548 -27.98 9.38 5.13
N ASP A 549 -26.70 9.14 4.83
CA ASP A 549 -25.50 9.75 5.41
C ASP A 549 -24.75 10.70 4.45
N GLY A 550 -24.96 10.63 3.12
CA GLY A 550 -24.39 11.57 2.15
C GLY A 550 -23.00 11.19 1.60
N SER A 551 -22.56 9.94 1.74
CA SER A 551 -21.48 9.35 0.90
C SER A 551 -21.44 7.82 1.04
N SER A 552 -21.08 7.11 -0.03
CA SER A 552 -20.77 5.66 -0.01
C SER A 552 -19.33 5.34 0.43
N VAL A 553 -18.45 6.36 0.51
CA VAL A 553 -17.03 6.19 0.87
C VAL A 553 -16.84 6.46 2.36
N PRO A 554 -16.18 5.56 3.10
CA PRO A 554 -15.91 5.74 4.53
C PRO A 554 -14.75 6.72 4.78
N TYR A 555 -14.90 7.99 4.40
CA TYR A 555 -13.89 9.03 4.61
C TYR A 555 -14.11 9.89 5.86
N LYS A 556 -13.03 10.47 6.37
CA LYS A 556 -13.06 11.53 7.40
C LYS A 556 -12.33 12.76 6.89
N LEU A 557 -12.89 13.93 7.18
CA LEU A 557 -12.16 15.19 7.05
C LEU A 557 -11.45 15.53 8.37
N ASP A 558 -10.17 15.86 8.31
CA ASP A 558 -9.44 16.46 9.42
C ASP A 558 -9.22 17.95 9.13
N THR A 559 -10.15 18.79 9.58
CA THR A 559 -10.07 20.24 9.33
C THR A 559 -9.40 20.94 10.50
N ARG A 560 -8.27 21.62 10.26
CA ARG A 560 -7.61 22.46 11.27
C ARG A 560 -7.56 23.91 10.81
N ARG A 561 -8.03 24.77 11.69
CA ARG A 561 -7.84 26.21 11.60
C ARG A 561 -6.37 26.48 11.90
N MET A 562 -5.67 27.12 10.97
CA MET A 562 -4.29 27.58 11.17
C MET A 562 -4.17 28.36 12.47
N GLY A 563 -3.09 28.10 13.20
CA GLY A 563 -2.72 28.77 14.44
C GLY A 563 -2.16 30.18 14.22
N GLY A 564 -1.89 30.89 15.31
CA GLY A 564 -1.32 32.23 15.28
C GLY A 564 0.16 32.27 14.89
N SER A 565 0.88 31.15 15.03
CA SER A 565 2.30 31.04 14.70
C SER A 565 2.63 29.81 13.85
N PHE A 566 3.81 29.81 13.25
CA PHE A 566 4.32 28.68 12.47
C PHE A 566 4.54 27.43 13.32
N MET A 567 5.00 27.60 14.56
CA MET A 567 5.10 26.49 15.50
C MET A 567 3.74 25.82 15.73
N GLU A 568 2.70 26.62 15.98
CA GLU A 568 1.35 26.12 16.19
C GLU A 568 0.84 25.36 14.95
N ASN A 569 1.02 25.92 13.75
CA ASN A 569 0.66 25.24 12.50
C ASN A 569 1.34 23.88 12.37
N GLN A 570 2.62 23.78 12.72
CA GLN A 570 3.32 22.50 12.66
C GLN A 570 2.76 21.49 13.67
N THR A 571 2.36 21.92 14.87
CA THR A 571 1.68 21.01 15.83
C THR A 571 0.35 20.49 15.29
N LEU A 572 -0.37 21.30 14.50
CA LEU A 572 -1.61 20.88 13.84
C LEU A 572 -1.34 19.84 12.75
N VAL A 573 -0.29 20.03 11.94
CA VAL A 573 0.15 19.03 10.96
C VAL A 573 0.53 17.72 11.65
N SER A 574 1.33 17.75 12.73
CA SER A 574 1.66 16.54 13.52
C SER A 574 0.40 15.81 13.99
N ARG A 575 -0.65 16.55 14.38
CA ARG A 575 -1.93 15.96 14.81
C ARG A 575 -2.77 15.42 13.64
N MET A 576 -2.73 16.03 12.46
CA MET A 576 -3.40 15.49 11.26
C MET A 576 -2.76 14.18 10.81
N VAL A 577 -1.42 14.11 10.78
CA VAL A 577 -0.69 12.89 10.44
C VAL A 577 -0.99 11.80 11.48
N ASN A 578 -0.99 12.16 12.76
CA ASN A 578 -1.42 11.27 13.84
C ASN A 578 -2.91 10.90 13.78
N ALA A 579 -3.75 11.61 13.04
CA ALA A 579 -5.15 11.22 12.80
C ALA A 579 -5.29 10.27 11.60
N GLY A 580 -4.19 9.95 10.90
CA GLY A 580 -4.15 9.06 9.75
C GLY A 580 -4.27 9.78 8.40
N ALA A 581 -4.09 11.11 8.34
CA ALA A 581 -4.17 11.84 7.09
C ALA A 581 -3.00 11.48 6.16
N LYS A 582 -3.27 10.74 5.07
CA LYS A 582 -2.32 10.46 3.98
C LYS A 582 -2.27 11.58 2.92
N VAL A 583 -3.28 12.46 2.90
CA VAL A 583 -3.35 13.63 2.01
C VAL A 583 -3.67 14.86 2.86
N ILE A 584 -2.89 15.93 2.72
CA ILE A 584 -3.12 17.21 3.41
C ILE A 584 -3.17 18.33 2.36
N ASN A 585 -4.31 19.00 2.25
CA ASN A 585 -4.48 20.16 1.39
C ASN A 585 -4.05 21.47 2.09
N MET A 586 -3.27 22.28 1.39
CA MET A 586 -2.78 23.60 1.80
C MET A 586 -3.10 24.64 0.71
N SER A 587 -4.27 25.27 0.82
CA SER A 587 -4.76 26.29 -0.10
C SER A 587 -4.33 27.72 0.32
N PHE A 588 -3.05 27.91 0.64
CA PHE A 588 -2.50 29.20 1.07
C PHE A 588 -1.04 29.34 0.61
N GLY A 589 -0.53 30.58 0.60
CA GLY A 589 0.88 30.82 0.29
C GLY A 589 1.30 32.28 0.43
N ALA A 590 2.54 32.54 0.05
CA ALA A 590 3.15 33.86 0.00
C ALA A 590 4.03 33.98 -1.25
N SER A 591 4.25 35.19 -1.74
CA SER A 591 5.08 35.47 -2.91
C SER A 591 6.35 36.24 -2.54
N ARG A 592 7.44 36.03 -3.27
CA ARG A 592 8.65 36.85 -3.16
C ARG A 592 8.31 38.29 -3.52
N LYS A 593 8.43 39.21 -2.57
CA LYS A 593 8.02 40.62 -2.73
C LYS A 593 8.70 41.32 -3.91
N SER A 594 9.95 40.96 -4.22
CA SER A 594 10.68 41.55 -5.34
C SER A 594 10.12 41.15 -6.71
N ALA A 595 9.45 39.99 -6.82
CA ALA A 595 8.82 39.51 -8.05
C ALA A 595 7.45 40.15 -8.30
N LEU A 596 6.77 40.62 -7.24
CA LEU A 596 5.47 41.27 -7.36
C LEU A 596 5.57 42.68 -7.98
N PRO A 597 4.68 43.01 -8.94
CA PRO A 597 4.65 44.34 -9.56
C PRO A 597 4.31 45.43 -8.53
N VAL A 598 5.06 46.53 -8.56
CA VAL A 598 4.84 47.68 -7.67
C VAL A 598 3.52 48.38 -7.99
N ASP A 599 3.11 48.36 -9.25
CA ASP A 599 2.02 49.14 -9.81
C ASP A 599 0.69 48.38 -9.93
N THR A 600 0.55 47.24 -9.23
CA THR A 600 -0.68 46.46 -9.25
C THR A 600 -1.49 46.60 -7.97
N VAL A 601 -2.77 46.92 -8.14
CA VAL A 601 -3.76 47.08 -7.08
C VAL A 601 -4.95 46.16 -7.35
N ILE A 602 -5.40 45.46 -6.32
CA ILE A 602 -6.62 44.67 -6.33
C ILE A 602 -7.71 45.50 -5.65
N VAL A 603 -8.87 45.59 -6.31
CA VAL A 603 -10.01 46.35 -5.83
C VAL A 603 -11.22 45.41 -5.71
N PHE A 604 -11.80 45.35 -4.53
CA PHE A 604 -13.05 44.68 -4.23
C PHE A 604 -14.18 45.69 -4.34
N LEU A 605 -15.19 45.36 -5.12
CA LEU A 605 -16.36 46.20 -5.35
C LEU A 605 -17.46 45.85 -4.36
N ASN A 606 -18.24 46.86 -3.96
CA ASN A 606 -19.47 46.63 -3.22
C ASN A 606 -20.48 45.87 -4.08
N PRO A 607 -21.29 44.95 -3.51
CA PRO A 607 -22.37 44.30 -4.24
C PRO A 607 -23.28 45.30 -4.97
N GLY A 608 -23.58 45.05 -6.25
CA GLY A 608 -24.40 45.93 -7.08
C GLY A 608 -23.65 47.11 -7.72
N ALA A 609 -22.30 47.11 -7.69
CA ALA A 609 -21.51 48.09 -8.44
C ALA A 609 -21.90 48.12 -9.95
N PRO A 610 -22.11 49.29 -10.56
CA PRO A 610 -22.56 49.38 -11.96
C PRO A 610 -21.57 48.75 -12.95
N ALA A 611 -22.09 48.24 -14.06
CA ALA A 611 -21.26 47.81 -15.19
C ALA A 611 -20.35 48.95 -15.66
N GLY A 612 -19.07 48.63 -15.91
CA GLY A 612 -18.05 49.63 -16.28
C GLY A 612 -17.31 50.29 -15.11
N THR A 613 -17.66 49.97 -13.86
CA THR A 613 -16.95 50.49 -12.66
C THR A 613 -15.43 50.27 -12.74
N ALA A 614 -14.97 49.11 -13.20
CA ALA A 614 -13.55 48.80 -13.39
C ALA A 614 -12.83 49.84 -14.27
N ALA A 615 -13.41 50.20 -15.42
CA ALA A 615 -12.82 51.17 -16.35
C ALA A 615 -12.79 52.59 -15.75
N THR A 616 -13.84 52.97 -15.00
CA THR A 616 -13.90 54.24 -14.28
C THR A 616 -12.80 54.33 -13.22
N LEU A 617 -12.65 53.27 -12.42
CA LEU A 617 -11.61 53.19 -11.39
C LEU A 617 -10.19 53.20 -11.99
N ALA A 618 -9.97 52.48 -13.09
CA ALA A 618 -8.69 52.53 -13.81
C ALA A 618 -8.37 53.95 -14.28
N THR A 619 -9.34 54.64 -14.88
CA THR A 619 -9.17 56.02 -15.36
C THR A 619 -8.86 56.98 -14.21
N LEU A 620 -9.51 56.81 -13.06
CA LEU A 620 -9.31 57.63 -11.86
C LEU A 620 -7.85 57.64 -11.38
N VAL A 621 -7.16 56.50 -11.46
CA VAL A 621 -5.76 56.33 -11.04
C VAL A 621 -4.76 56.40 -12.19
N GLY A 622 -5.20 56.89 -13.36
CA GLY A 622 -4.37 56.99 -14.56
C GLY A 622 -3.84 55.64 -15.06
N GLY A 623 -4.57 54.57 -14.81
CA GLY A 623 -4.18 53.19 -14.97
C GLY A 623 -4.98 52.42 -16.03
N THR A 624 -4.82 51.11 -16.03
CA THR A 624 -5.55 50.18 -16.93
C THR A 624 -6.14 49.02 -16.16
N VAL A 625 -7.27 48.49 -16.65
CA VAL A 625 -7.83 47.25 -16.12
C VAL A 625 -6.98 46.07 -16.61
N LEU A 626 -6.43 45.30 -15.67
CA LEU A 626 -5.75 44.04 -15.96
C LEU A 626 -6.74 42.88 -15.97
N ARG A 627 -7.69 42.89 -15.03
CA ARG A 627 -8.77 41.89 -14.92
C ARG A 627 -10.03 42.56 -14.40
N SER A 628 -11.19 42.21 -14.95
CA SER A 628 -12.48 42.76 -14.53
C SER A 628 -13.42 41.62 -14.12
N GLY A 629 -13.77 41.56 -12.84
CA GLY A 629 -14.89 40.78 -12.32
C GLY A 629 -16.00 41.68 -11.81
N THR A 630 -17.11 41.06 -11.40
CA THR A 630 -18.29 41.69 -10.79
C THR A 630 -18.00 42.20 -9.37
N THR A 631 -17.17 41.49 -8.62
CA THR A 631 -16.82 41.76 -7.21
C THR A 631 -15.36 42.10 -6.99
N ARG A 632 -14.47 41.74 -7.93
CA ARG A 632 -13.03 41.98 -7.82
C ARG A 632 -12.44 42.39 -9.16
N VAL A 633 -11.59 43.41 -9.13
CA VAL A 633 -10.94 44.02 -10.29
C VAL A 633 -9.44 44.11 -10.00
N LYS A 634 -8.61 43.73 -10.96
CA LYS A 634 -7.15 43.93 -10.90
C LYS A 634 -6.80 45.12 -11.79
N LEU A 635 -6.17 46.14 -11.20
CA LEU A 635 -5.80 47.38 -11.87
C LEU A 635 -4.29 47.54 -11.89
N LYS A 636 -3.77 47.97 -13.04
CA LYS A 636 -2.45 48.59 -13.12
C LYS A 636 -2.62 50.07 -12.85
N VAL A 637 -1.95 50.62 -11.86
CA VAL A 637 -2.00 52.04 -11.49
C VAL A 637 -0.75 52.77 -11.97
N ASN A 638 -0.80 54.10 -12.11
CA ASN A 638 0.37 54.86 -12.52
C ASN A 638 1.32 55.09 -11.33
N ALA A 639 2.16 54.11 -11.00
CA ALA A 639 3.12 54.17 -9.90
C ALA A 639 4.46 53.50 -10.26
N THR A 640 5.56 54.02 -9.72
CA THR A 640 6.90 53.41 -9.81
C THR A 640 7.48 53.09 -8.44
N THR A 641 6.79 53.47 -7.35
CA THR A 641 7.19 53.24 -5.96
C THR A 641 6.01 52.75 -5.14
N GLU A 642 6.26 51.95 -4.10
CA GLU A 642 5.19 51.47 -3.20
C GLU A 642 4.40 52.63 -2.57
N ALA A 643 5.06 53.73 -2.23
CA ALA A 643 4.41 54.91 -1.67
C ALA A 643 3.37 55.53 -2.63
N GLN A 644 3.68 55.57 -3.94
CA GLN A 644 2.74 56.04 -4.96
C GLN A 644 1.57 55.06 -5.12
N THR A 645 1.84 53.76 -5.11
CA THR A 645 0.79 52.73 -5.16
C THR A 645 -0.16 52.85 -3.98
N GLN A 646 0.36 53.09 -2.76
CA GLN A 646 -0.47 53.30 -1.58
C GLN A 646 -1.34 54.58 -1.67
N ALA A 647 -0.83 55.64 -2.31
CA ALA A 647 -1.65 56.83 -2.58
C ALA A 647 -2.82 56.52 -3.53
N HIS A 648 -2.59 55.69 -4.55
CA HIS A 648 -3.67 55.20 -5.43
C HIS A 648 -4.64 54.28 -4.72
N VAL A 649 -4.15 53.39 -3.86
CA VAL A 649 -4.99 52.54 -2.99
C VAL A 649 -5.92 53.40 -2.15
N ALA A 650 -5.42 54.43 -1.48
CA ALA A 650 -6.25 55.36 -0.69
C ALA A 650 -7.29 56.08 -1.55
N THR A 651 -6.91 56.47 -2.78
CA THR A 651 -7.81 57.13 -3.74
C THR A 651 -8.95 56.21 -4.19
N LEU A 652 -8.63 54.94 -4.47
CA LEU A 652 -9.60 53.90 -4.85
C LEU A 652 -10.50 53.54 -3.67
N GLN A 653 -9.94 53.37 -2.48
CA GLN A 653 -10.66 53.04 -1.25
C GLN A 653 -11.72 54.09 -0.88
N ALA A 654 -11.51 55.35 -1.27
CA ALA A 654 -12.46 56.44 -1.03
C ALA A 654 -13.70 56.40 -1.95
N GLN A 655 -13.73 55.54 -2.97
CA GLN A 655 -14.85 55.46 -3.90
C GLN A 655 -16.02 54.67 -3.29
N ALA A 656 -17.25 55.19 -3.43
CA ALA A 656 -18.44 54.55 -2.87
C ALA A 656 -18.76 53.15 -3.43
N THR A 657 -18.25 52.84 -4.63
CA THR A 657 -18.40 51.52 -5.26
C THR A 657 -17.33 50.52 -4.81
N VAL A 658 -16.34 50.95 -4.05
CA VAL A 658 -15.21 50.12 -3.60
C VAL A 658 -15.43 49.70 -2.15
N ALA A 659 -15.43 48.39 -1.93
CA ALA A 659 -15.45 47.77 -0.60
C ALA A 659 -14.05 47.83 0.03
N SER A 660 -13.04 47.38 -0.72
CA SER A 660 -11.64 47.50 -0.32
C SER A 660 -10.71 47.65 -1.53
N ALA A 661 -9.58 48.33 -1.36
CA ALA A 661 -8.51 48.39 -2.35
C ALA A 661 -7.18 48.08 -1.65
N ARG A 662 -6.29 47.33 -2.32
CA ARG A 662 -5.02 46.91 -1.73
C ARG A 662 -3.92 46.66 -2.75
N SER A 663 -2.68 46.91 -2.36
CA SER A 663 -1.50 46.60 -3.17
C SER A 663 -1.19 45.10 -3.09
N GLU A 664 -1.07 44.45 -4.24
CA GLU A 664 -0.70 43.03 -4.33
C GLU A 664 0.67 42.79 -3.67
N ARG A 665 1.65 43.64 -3.99
CA ARG A 665 3.01 43.63 -3.43
C ARG A 665 3.08 43.75 -1.91
N LYS A 666 2.16 44.50 -1.29
CA LYS A 666 2.13 44.68 0.18
C LYS A 666 1.48 43.48 0.89
N CYS A 667 0.47 42.88 0.27
CA CYS A 667 -0.36 41.89 0.94
C CYS A 667 0.18 40.46 0.79
N PHE A 668 0.77 40.13 -0.35
CA PHE A 668 1.28 38.78 -0.62
C PHE A 668 2.81 38.71 -0.61
N GLY A 669 3.48 39.86 -0.60
CA GLY A 669 4.93 39.94 -0.71
C GLY A 669 5.66 39.81 0.62
N VAL A 670 6.57 38.83 0.71
CA VAL A 670 7.55 38.70 1.81
C VAL A 670 8.96 39.06 1.34
N SER A 671 9.82 39.54 2.24
CA SER A 671 11.19 39.92 1.90
C SER A 671 11.98 38.74 1.31
N ASN A 672 13.09 39.00 0.62
CA ASN A 672 13.94 37.91 0.12
C ASN A 672 14.50 37.03 1.25
N PHE A 673 14.81 37.65 2.39
CA PHE A 673 15.30 36.93 3.57
C PHE A 673 14.21 35.99 4.11
N ASP A 674 13.00 36.52 4.35
CA ASP A 674 11.89 35.74 4.89
C ASP A 674 11.46 34.66 3.88
N PHE A 675 11.37 34.98 2.59
CA PHE A 675 11.03 34.01 1.55
C PHE A 675 11.96 32.78 1.56
N ASN A 676 13.26 33.00 1.67
CA ASN A 676 14.24 31.91 1.74
C ASN A 676 14.10 31.11 3.04
N ALA A 677 13.84 31.78 4.18
CA ALA A 677 13.58 31.11 5.45
C ALA A 677 12.32 30.22 5.39
N LEU A 678 11.24 30.71 4.77
CA LEU A 678 9.99 29.98 4.58
C LEU A 678 10.16 28.80 3.64
N THR A 679 10.94 28.97 2.56
CA THR A 679 11.27 27.88 1.64
C THR A 679 11.99 26.76 2.39
N ASN A 680 13.01 27.09 3.18
CA ASN A 680 13.72 26.11 4.00
C ASN A 680 12.80 25.46 5.06
N PHE A 681 11.90 26.24 5.66
CA PHE A 681 10.92 25.73 6.61
C PHE A 681 10.04 24.64 6.01
N TYR A 682 9.35 24.95 4.91
CA TYR A 682 8.40 24.04 4.26
C TYR A 682 9.09 22.85 3.60
N GLN A 683 10.26 23.04 2.97
CA GLN A 683 11.06 21.93 2.48
C GLN A 683 11.29 20.89 3.58
N ARG A 684 11.70 21.34 4.78
CA ARG A 684 11.94 20.45 5.92
C ARG A 684 10.66 19.86 6.48
N ARG A 685 9.55 20.62 6.50
CA ARG A 685 8.26 20.10 6.98
C ARG A 685 7.77 18.97 6.08
N PHE A 686 7.81 19.16 4.76
CA PHE A 686 7.34 18.16 3.81
C PHE A 686 8.27 16.94 3.80
N SER A 687 9.60 17.13 3.75
CA SER A 687 10.55 16.01 3.77
C SER A 687 10.48 15.17 5.06
N ALA A 688 9.94 15.69 6.16
CA ALA A 688 9.75 14.92 7.39
C ALA A 688 8.54 13.96 7.35
N HIS A 689 7.74 14.02 6.27
CA HIS A 689 6.49 13.30 6.11
C HIS A 689 6.39 12.63 4.73
N PRO A 690 7.35 11.76 4.35
CA PRO A 690 7.34 11.11 3.03
C PRO A 690 6.09 10.23 2.80
N ASP A 691 5.43 9.82 3.88
CA ASP A 691 4.20 9.03 3.94
C ASP A 691 2.91 9.86 3.80
N VAL A 692 3.03 11.19 3.60
CA VAL A 692 1.90 12.10 3.43
C VAL A 692 2.07 12.92 2.16
N MET A 693 1.06 12.92 1.30
CA MET A 693 0.99 13.80 0.14
C MET A 693 0.48 15.19 0.54
N PHE A 694 1.33 16.22 0.39
CA PHE A 694 0.94 17.61 0.56
C PHE A 694 0.47 18.19 -0.77
N VAL A 695 -0.79 18.61 -0.84
CA VAL A 695 -1.36 19.24 -2.04
C VAL A 695 -1.38 20.75 -1.83
N VAL A 696 -0.62 21.48 -2.65
CA VAL A 696 -0.33 22.91 -2.46
C VAL A 696 -0.86 23.71 -3.64
N ALA A 697 -1.58 24.79 -3.36
CA ALA A 697 -2.02 25.72 -4.40
C ALA A 697 -0.84 26.50 -5.01
N ALA A 698 -0.74 26.58 -6.35
CA ALA A 698 0.37 27.25 -7.03
C ALA A 698 0.45 28.77 -6.75
N GLY A 699 -0.66 29.41 -6.38
CA GLY A 699 -0.80 30.85 -6.13
C GLY A 699 -1.48 31.61 -7.28
N ASN A 700 -1.93 32.84 -6.99
CA ASN A 700 -2.88 33.57 -7.86
C ASN A 700 -2.36 34.96 -8.31
N SER A 701 -1.03 35.11 -8.40
CA SER A 701 -0.37 36.38 -8.71
C SER A 701 0.16 36.47 -10.15
N SER A 702 -0.08 35.46 -10.99
CA SER A 702 0.47 35.34 -12.35
C SER A 702 2.01 35.42 -12.38
N LEU A 703 2.67 34.86 -11.36
CA LEU A 703 4.12 34.85 -11.20
C LEU A 703 4.74 33.50 -11.61
N ALA A 704 6.07 33.44 -11.65
CA ALA A 704 6.77 32.17 -11.64
C ALA A 704 6.51 31.46 -10.31
N VAL A 705 6.16 30.17 -10.34
CA VAL A 705 5.89 29.36 -9.15
C VAL A 705 7.09 29.26 -8.21
N SER A 706 8.31 29.39 -8.75
CA SER A 706 9.56 29.49 -7.97
C SER A 706 9.63 30.71 -7.03
N ASP A 707 8.77 31.71 -7.26
CA ASP A 707 8.62 32.90 -6.42
C ASP A 707 7.41 32.83 -5.50
N ALA A 708 6.81 31.65 -5.31
CA ALA A 708 5.70 31.42 -4.39
C ALA A 708 6.05 30.30 -3.40
N VAL A 709 5.80 30.49 -2.10
CA VAL A 709 6.05 29.49 -1.05
C VAL A 709 4.72 29.15 -0.36
N PRO A 710 4.40 27.87 -0.08
CA PRO A 710 5.21 26.67 -0.29
C PRO A 710 5.21 26.06 -1.70
N ALA A 711 4.55 26.69 -2.69
CA ALA A 711 4.44 26.15 -4.05
C ALA A 711 5.78 25.95 -4.79
N ASN A 712 6.86 26.60 -4.35
CA ASN A 712 8.19 26.45 -4.93
C ASN A 712 8.91 25.19 -4.46
N ILE A 713 8.35 24.44 -3.51
CA ILE A 713 8.95 23.20 -3.04
C ILE A 713 8.72 22.10 -4.06
N ASN A 714 9.82 21.57 -4.58
CA ASN A 714 9.81 20.40 -5.44
C ASN A 714 10.27 19.19 -4.63
N ALA A 715 9.34 18.31 -4.28
CA ALA A 715 9.59 17.07 -3.53
C ALA A 715 8.58 16.00 -3.94
N ASP A 716 8.96 14.73 -3.82
CA ASP A 716 8.14 13.59 -4.27
C ASP A 716 6.78 13.50 -3.55
N ASN A 717 6.69 14.05 -2.34
CA ASN A 717 5.47 14.08 -1.54
C ASN A 717 4.76 15.45 -1.53
N VAL A 718 5.05 16.32 -2.51
CA VAL A 718 4.41 17.65 -2.65
C VAL A 718 3.85 17.80 -4.05
N LEU A 719 2.54 17.93 -4.19
CA LEU A 719 1.85 18.22 -5.46
C LEU A 719 1.45 19.69 -5.52
N THR A 720 2.16 20.46 -6.34
CA THR A 720 1.83 21.87 -6.62
C THR A 720 0.82 21.97 -7.77
N VAL A 721 -0.35 22.54 -7.48
CA VAL A 721 -1.52 22.50 -8.37
C VAL A 721 -1.82 23.89 -8.97
N GLY A 722 -1.72 23.98 -10.29
CA GLY A 722 -2.15 25.12 -11.10
C GLY A 722 -3.65 25.11 -11.40
N ALA A 723 -4.17 26.24 -11.88
CA ALA A 723 -5.59 26.39 -12.21
C ALA A 723 -5.86 26.40 -13.72
N SER A 724 -6.75 25.53 -14.18
CA SER A 724 -7.40 25.62 -15.50
C SER A 724 -8.69 26.45 -15.43
N ASN A 725 -9.18 26.86 -16.59
CA ASN A 725 -10.41 27.63 -16.75
C ASN A 725 -11.69 26.78 -16.60
N GLU A 726 -12.84 27.40 -16.79
CA GLU A 726 -14.17 26.85 -16.50
C GLU A 726 -14.70 25.83 -17.53
N LEU A 727 -13.95 25.56 -18.60
CA LEU A 727 -14.38 24.69 -19.69
C LEU A 727 -14.51 23.24 -19.22
N ALA A 728 -15.64 22.60 -19.49
CA ALA A 728 -15.92 21.24 -19.02
C ALA A 728 -15.05 20.16 -19.68
N ASP A 729 -14.50 20.42 -20.86
CA ASP A 729 -13.68 19.46 -21.61
C ASP A 729 -12.19 19.68 -21.30
N PRO A 730 -11.51 18.68 -20.72
CA PRO A 730 -10.09 18.80 -20.36
C PRO A 730 -9.16 18.92 -21.57
N GLU A 731 -9.55 18.53 -22.78
CA GLU A 731 -8.70 18.68 -23.98
C GLU A 731 -8.69 20.12 -24.51
N THR A 732 -9.76 20.88 -24.26
CA THR A 732 -9.93 22.26 -24.76
C THR A 732 -9.78 23.32 -23.67
N ALA A 733 -9.70 22.91 -22.40
CA ALA A 733 -9.45 23.78 -21.26
C ALA A 733 -8.15 24.59 -21.43
N GLY A 734 -8.14 25.81 -20.91
CA GLY A 734 -7.00 26.72 -20.95
C GLY A 734 -6.51 27.10 -19.55
N VAL A 735 -5.40 27.83 -19.49
CA VAL A 735 -4.85 28.34 -18.22
C VAL A 735 -5.72 29.44 -17.63
N ALA A 736 -5.98 29.39 -16.33
CA ALA A 736 -6.58 30.50 -15.60
C ALA A 736 -5.60 31.69 -15.52
N ASP A 737 -6.04 32.88 -15.93
CA ASP A 737 -5.20 34.08 -16.09
C ASP A 737 -4.41 34.51 -14.83
N PHE A 738 -4.90 34.15 -13.64
CA PHE A 738 -4.27 34.46 -12.35
C PHE A 738 -3.23 33.43 -11.89
N THR A 739 -3.24 32.21 -12.42
CA THR A 739 -2.44 31.11 -11.85
C THR A 739 -0.95 31.37 -12.00
N ASN A 740 -0.15 31.00 -11.00
CA ASN A 740 1.30 31.00 -11.14
C ASN A 740 1.75 29.88 -12.10
N THR A 741 2.90 30.09 -12.75
CA THR A 741 3.35 29.32 -13.93
C THR A 741 4.80 28.86 -13.80
N GLY A 742 5.20 27.92 -14.64
CA GLY A 742 6.57 27.41 -14.74
C GLY A 742 6.75 25.98 -14.22
N ALA A 743 7.96 25.44 -14.41
CA ALA A 743 8.28 24.03 -14.28
C ALA A 743 8.09 23.40 -12.88
N GLY A 744 7.81 24.21 -11.84
CA GLY A 744 7.49 23.71 -10.51
C GLY A 744 5.99 23.41 -10.29
N VAL A 745 5.13 23.62 -11.29
CA VAL A 745 3.72 23.21 -11.24
C VAL A 745 3.60 21.79 -11.77
N ASP A 746 3.15 20.86 -10.93
CA ASP A 746 3.11 19.43 -11.26
C ASP A 746 1.91 19.08 -12.13
N ILE A 747 0.75 19.66 -11.81
CA ILE A 747 -0.52 19.35 -12.45
C ILE A 747 -1.47 20.54 -12.41
N ALA A 748 -2.44 20.57 -13.31
CA ALA A 748 -3.53 21.54 -13.31
C ALA A 748 -4.85 20.88 -12.90
N ALA A 749 -5.72 21.64 -12.25
CA ALA A 749 -7.10 21.24 -11.97
C ALA A 749 -8.03 22.45 -12.11
N PRO A 750 -9.34 22.24 -12.32
CA PRO A 750 -10.30 23.33 -12.48
C PRO A 750 -10.22 24.34 -11.33
N GLY A 751 -10.00 25.61 -11.65
CA GLY A 751 -9.88 26.67 -10.65
C GLY A 751 -10.73 27.90 -10.93
N VAL A 752 -11.66 27.83 -11.88
CA VAL A 752 -12.53 28.95 -12.27
C VAL A 752 -13.99 28.48 -12.23
N SER A 753 -14.87 29.29 -11.63
CA SER A 753 -16.29 28.99 -11.49
C SER A 753 -16.62 27.67 -10.77
N VAL A 754 -15.77 27.25 -9.83
CA VAL A 754 -15.97 26.02 -9.04
C VAL A 754 -17.15 26.24 -8.09
N TYR A 755 -18.11 25.30 -8.06
CA TYR A 755 -19.27 25.37 -7.18
C TYR A 755 -18.94 24.80 -5.80
N ALA A 756 -19.02 25.63 -4.75
CA ALA A 756 -18.60 25.26 -3.40
C ALA A 756 -19.51 25.84 -2.30
N PRO A 757 -19.65 25.15 -1.14
CA PRO A 757 -20.34 25.69 0.03
C PRO A 757 -19.56 26.85 0.65
N THR A 758 -20.25 27.90 1.08
CA THR A 758 -19.64 29.15 1.57
C THR A 758 -20.31 29.65 2.86
N ASP A 759 -20.64 30.94 2.95
CA ASP A 759 -21.28 31.50 4.15
C ASP A 759 -22.64 30.83 4.38
N PHE A 760 -22.82 30.20 5.54
CA PHE A 760 -24.02 29.44 5.85
C PHE A 760 -24.99 30.16 6.79
N THR A 761 -26.27 30.17 6.44
CA THR A 761 -27.37 30.52 7.36
C THR A 761 -28.46 29.45 7.33
N ALA A 762 -28.62 28.69 8.42
CA ALA A 762 -29.63 27.64 8.46
C ALA A 762 -31.07 28.15 8.22
N PRO A 763 -31.92 27.39 7.49
CA PRO A 763 -31.66 26.07 6.88
C PRO A 763 -30.87 26.15 5.55
N LEU A 764 -30.29 25.03 5.12
CA LEU A 764 -29.52 24.94 3.87
C LEU A 764 -30.35 25.41 2.67
N ASP A 765 -29.83 26.39 1.94
CA ASP A 765 -30.44 26.91 0.72
C ASP A 765 -29.39 27.26 -0.35
N ALA A 766 -29.84 27.65 -1.54
CA ALA A 766 -28.95 27.96 -2.65
C ALA A 766 -28.06 29.20 -2.42
N ALA A 767 -28.37 30.06 -1.43
CA ALA A 767 -27.56 31.23 -1.08
C ALA A 767 -26.31 30.84 -0.27
N ASP A 768 -26.29 29.64 0.28
CA ASP A 768 -25.15 29.10 1.00
C ASP A 768 -24.02 28.65 0.07
N TYR A 769 -24.21 28.68 -1.26
CA TYR A 769 -23.21 28.31 -2.27
C TYR A 769 -22.79 29.48 -3.15
N ARG A 770 -21.54 29.42 -3.63
CA ARG A 770 -20.98 30.40 -4.58
C ARG A 770 -20.13 29.72 -5.63
N ARG A 771 -19.91 30.46 -6.73
CA ARG A 771 -18.84 30.16 -7.68
C ARG A 771 -17.57 30.84 -7.23
N VAL A 772 -16.53 30.03 -7.02
CA VAL A 772 -15.24 30.48 -6.50
C VAL A 772 -14.14 30.25 -7.53
N ASP A 773 -13.21 31.21 -7.60
CA ASP A 773 -12.04 31.14 -8.48
C ASP A 773 -10.77 31.11 -7.62
N GLY A 774 -9.78 30.33 -8.01
CA GLY A 774 -8.45 30.29 -7.40
C GLY A 774 -7.80 28.91 -7.48
N THR A 775 -6.47 28.89 -7.46
CA THR A 775 -5.68 27.65 -7.22
C THR A 775 -6.03 27.00 -5.88
N SER A 776 -6.57 27.78 -4.95
CA SER A 776 -7.18 27.33 -3.70
C SER A 776 -8.36 26.37 -3.87
N PHE A 777 -8.92 26.26 -5.08
CA PHE A 777 -10.00 25.31 -5.42
C PHE A 777 -9.54 24.20 -6.38
N SER A 778 -8.50 24.46 -7.19
CA SER A 778 -7.79 23.41 -7.95
C SER A 778 -7.08 22.41 -7.01
N SER A 779 -6.42 22.92 -5.97
CA SER A 779 -5.74 22.11 -4.95
C SER A 779 -6.68 21.11 -4.26
N PRO A 780 -7.84 21.50 -3.69
CA PRO A 780 -8.75 20.56 -3.06
C PRO A 780 -9.45 19.60 -4.04
N ILE A 781 -9.66 19.96 -5.32
CA ILE A 781 -10.10 18.98 -6.33
C ILE A 781 -9.08 17.85 -6.43
N THR A 782 -7.79 18.21 -6.51
CA THR A 782 -6.70 17.25 -6.59
C THR A 782 -6.59 16.43 -5.31
N ALA A 783 -6.71 17.05 -4.13
CA ALA A 783 -6.71 16.33 -2.85
C ALA A 783 -7.90 15.35 -2.71
N GLY A 784 -9.07 15.73 -3.22
CA GLY A 784 -10.25 14.87 -3.29
C GLY A 784 -10.05 13.69 -4.25
N ALA A 785 -9.45 13.92 -5.42
CA ALA A 785 -9.11 12.87 -6.38
C ALA A 785 -8.15 11.84 -5.77
N LEU A 786 -7.09 12.31 -5.12
CA LEU A 786 -6.14 11.46 -4.38
C LEU A 786 -6.82 10.68 -3.24
N GLY A 787 -7.74 11.32 -2.52
CA GLY A 787 -8.54 10.66 -1.49
C GLY A 787 -9.41 9.54 -2.05
N LEU A 788 -9.99 9.70 -3.26
CA LEU A 788 -10.78 8.65 -3.90
C LEU A 788 -9.89 7.52 -4.39
N MET A 789 -8.72 7.81 -4.95
CA MET A 789 -7.73 6.79 -5.32
C MET A 789 -7.33 5.93 -4.10
N LEU A 790 -7.03 6.56 -2.95
CA LEU A 790 -6.74 5.85 -1.69
C LEU A 790 -7.95 5.09 -1.13
N ALA A 791 -9.16 5.54 -1.40
CA ALA A 791 -10.37 4.82 -1.00
C ALA A 791 -10.59 3.59 -1.90
N THR A 792 -10.23 3.70 -3.18
CA THR A 792 -10.27 2.59 -4.14
C THR A 792 -9.21 1.54 -3.81
N ASP A 793 -7.99 1.98 -3.51
CA ASP A 793 -6.89 1.11 -3.05
C ASP A 793 -6.14 1.75 -1.87
N GLY A 794 -6.40 1.24 -0.67
CA GLY A 794 -5.79 1.72 0.57
C GLY A 794 -4.32 1.34 0.74
N ALA A 795 -3.80 0.41 -0.08
CA ALA A 795 -2.42 -0.04 -0.07
C ALA A 795 -1.47 0.91 -0.83
N LEU A 796 -2.00 1.86 -1.61
CA LEU A 796 -1.19 2.82 -2.34
C LEU A 796 -0.27 3.61 -1.40
N GLU A 797 1.02 3.55 -1.73
CA GLU A 797 2.05 4.42 -1.16
C GLU A 797 2.00 5.81 -1.82
N VAL A 798 2.50 6.83 -1.13
CA VAL A 798 2.44 8.23 -1.60
C VAL A 798 3.13 8.42 -2.95
N GLU A 799 4.23 7.70 -3.19
CA GLU A 799 4.94 7.73 -4.47
C GLU A 799 4.10 7.14 -5.61
N GLN A 800 3.49 5.97 -5.40
CA GLN A 800 2.59 5.33 -6.36
C GLN A 800 1.39 6.24 -6.65
N LEU A 801 0.79 6.78 -5.58
CA LEU A 801 -0.34 7.70 -5.66
C LEU A 801 -0.02 8.92 -6.54
N ARG A 802 1.17 9.51 -6.41
CA ARG A 802 1.65 10.60 -7.28
C ARG A 802 1.85 10.14 -8.71
N LYS A 803 2.60 9.04 -8.91
CA LYS A 803 2.95 8.51 -10.24
C LYS A 803 1.69 8.24 -11.07
N ILE A 804 0.71 7.57 -10.48
CA ILE A 804 -0.55 7.21 -11.15
C ILE A 804 -1.30 8.48 -11.56
N LEU A 805 -1.53 9.43 -10.62
CA LEU A 805 -2.22 10.68 -10.93
C LEU A 805 -1.56 11.44 -12.11
N LEU A 806 -0.23 11.54 -12.12
CA LEU A 806 0.52 12.25 -13.16
C LEU A 806 0.62 11.48 -14.48
N ALA A 807 0.51 10.15 -14.44
CA ALA A 807 0.56 9.28 -15.60
C ALA A 807 -0.78 9.20 -16.34
N THR A 808 -1.90 9.30 -15.60
CA THR A 808 -3.26 9.23 -16.15
C THR A 808 -3.86 10.60 -16.45
N ALA A 809 -3.23 11.69 -15.99
CA ALA A 809 -3.67 13.06 -16.27
C ALA A 809 -3.82 13.33 -17.78
N THR A 810 -4.92 13.99 -18.17
CA THR A 810 -5.17 14.42 -19.55
C THR A 810 -4.08 15.41 -19.99
N LYS A 811 -3.36 15.08 -21.06
CA LYS A 811 -2.41 16.02 -21.67
C LYS A 811 -3.17 17.12 -22.38
N ASN A 812 -2.76 18.36 -22.15
CA ASN A 812 -3.41 19.51 -22.77
C ASN A 812 -2.38 20.62 -23.05
N ALA A 813 -2.11 20.86 -24.34
CA ALA A 813 -1.17 21.88 -24.79
C ALA A 813 -1.59 23.31 -24.41
N GLY A 814 -2.89 23.53 -24.23
CA GLY A 814 -3.48 24.77 -23.73
C GLY A 814 -3.08 25.13 -22.30
N VAL A 815 -2.50 24.18 -21.53
CA VAL A 815 -1.97 24.41 -20.18
C VAL A 815 -0.46 24.19 -20.05
N ASN A 816 0.29 24.24 -21.16
CA ASN A 816 1.75 24.06 -21.17
C ASN A 816 2.55 25.08 -20.34
N THR A 817 1.99 26.26 -20.05
CA THR A 817 2.68 27.25 -19.20
C THR A 817 2.63 26.90 -17.71
N ILE A 818 1.77 25.95 -17.32
CA ILE A 818 1.76 25.36 -15.97
C ILE A 818 2.39 23.97 -16.04
N SER A 819 1.59 22.92 -16.27
CA SER A 819 1.99 21.51 -16.23
C SER A 819 1.93 20.81 -17.59
N GLY A 820 1.16 21.33 -18.55
CA GLY A 820 0.77 20.60 -19.76
C GLY A 820 -0.20 19.42 -19.50
N LYS A 821 -0.72 19.29 -18.28
CA LYS A 821 -1.54 18.16 -17.82
C LYS A 821 -2.67 18.60 -16.88
N ILE A 822 -3.87 18.05 -17.04
CA ILE A 822 -5.03 18.28 -16.17
C ILE A 822 -5.39 16.97 -15.44
N VAL A 823 -5.78 17.04 -14.16
CA VAL A 823 -6.27 15.88 -13.39
C VAL A 823 -7.39 15.16 -14.16
N ASP A 824 -7.24 13.86 -14.34
CA ASP A 824 -8.27 12.96 -14.88
C ASP A 824 -8.53 11.84 -13.85
N LEU A 825 -9.56 12.03 -13.05
CA LEU A 825 -9.96 11.09 -12.00
C LEU A 825 -10.57 9.82 -12.59
N GLY A 826 -11.31 9.93 -13.70
CA GLY A 826 -11.86 8.79 -14.44
C GLY A 826 -10.74 7.83 -14.86
N ALA A 827 -9.73 8.34 -15.56
CA ALA A 827 -8.58 7.56 -15.99
C ALA A 827 -7.75 7.02 -14.81
N ALA A 828 -7.60 7.79 -13.72
CA ALA A 828 -6.88 7.33 -12.53
C ALA A 828 -7.56 6.12 -11.87
N ILE A 829 -8.88 6.14 -11.71
CA ILE A 829 -9.64 5.03 -11.14
C ILE A 829 -9.67 3.83 -12.09
N GLU A 830 -9.81 4.06 -13.40
CA GLU A 830 -9.71 3.00 -14.41
C GLU A 830 -8.34 2.31 -14.36
N PHE A 831 -7.25 3.07 -14.30
CA PHE A 831 -5.89 2.54 -14.21
C PHE A 831 -5.67 1.64 -12.99
N LEU A 832 -6.24 2.01 -11.84
CA LEU A 832 -6.16 1.21 -10.61
C LEU A 832 -6.94 -0.12 -10.70
N LEU A 833 -8.04 -0.12 -11.45
CA LEU A 833 -8.97 -1.26 -11.48
C LEU A 833 -8.75 -2.21 -12.65
N VAL A 834 -8.28 -1.71 -13.81
CA VAL A 834 -8.08 -2.53 -15.01
C VAL A 834 -6.96 -3.54 -14.79
N PRO A 835 -7.24 -4.85 -14.85
CA PRO A 835 -6.21 -5.87 -14.67
C PRO A 835 -5.22 -5.88 -15.85
N VAL A 836 -3.93 -5.97 -15.57
CA VAL A 836 -2.88 -6.11 -16.60
C VAL A 836 -2.18 -7.46 -16.46
N ASP A 837 -2.12 -8.24 -17.53
CA ASP A 837 -1.45 -9.54 -17.54
C ASP A 837 -0.29 -9.54 -18.51
N VAL A 838 0.93 -9.71 -18.00
CA VAL A 838 2.17 -9.70 -18.78
C VAL A 838 2.74 -11.11 -18.87
N PHE A 839 2.77 -11.69 -20.07
CA PHE A 839 3.41 -12.97 -20.32
C PHE A 839 4.69 -12.79 -21.14
N MET A 840 5.84 -12.97 -20.49
CA MET A 840 7.14 -12.87 -21.14
C MET A 840 7.46 -14.17 -21.89
N VAL A 841 7.79 -14.07 -23.17
CA VAL A 841 8.19 -15.18 -24.04
C VAL A 841 9.61 -14.89 -24.51
N VAL A 842 10.58 -15.59 -23.92
CA VAL A 842 12.00 -15.22 -23.98
C VAL A 842 12.81 -16.28 -24.70
N ASP A 843 13.69 -15.83 -25.58
CA ASP A 843 14.68 -16.65 -26.25
C ASP A 843 15.68 -17.23 -25.24
N THR A 844 16.05 -18.50 -25.41
CA THR A 844 17.11 -19.15 -24.60
C THR A 844 18.03 -20.00 -25.48
N SER A 845 18.15 -19.63 -26.75
CA SER A 845 19.08 -20.20 -27.72
C SER A 845 20.53 -19.82 -27.42
N GLY A 846 21.46 -20.41 -28.17
CA GLY A 846 22.90 -20.31 -27.91
C GLY A 846 23.44 -18.89 -28.09
N SER A 847 22.84 -18.11 -28.98
CA SER A 847 23.24 -16.72 -29.24
C SER A 847 22.81 -15.77 -28.12
N PHE A 848 21.75 -16.11 -27.39
CA PHE A 848 21.15 -15.31 -26.33
C PHE A 848 21.90 -15.38 -24.98
N GLY A 849 23.11 -15.93 -24.96
CA GLY A 849 23.84 -16.24 -23.72
C GLY A 849 24.22 -14.99 -22.90
N ASP A 850 24.60 -13.90 -23.56
CA ASP A 850 24.89 -12.61 -22.95
C ASP A 850 23.61 -11.84 -22.60
N ASP A 851 22.57 -11.90 -23.44
CA ASP A 851 21.26 -11.33 -23.13
C ASP A 851 20.64 -11.93 -21.85
N LEU A 852 20.66 -13.26 -21.70
CA LEU A 852 20.14 -13.93 -20.51
C LEU A 852 20.90 -13.54 -19.24
N ALA A 853 22.19 -13.24 -19.34
CA ALA A 853 22.98 -12.76 -18.21
C ALA A 853 22.51 -11.36 -17.76
N SER A 854 22.26 -10.46 -18.71
CA SER A 854 21.69 -9.13 -18.45
C SER A 854 20.28 -9.24 -17.87
N PHE A 855 19.44 -10.13 -18.40
CA PHE A 855 18.09 -10.34 -17.87
C PHE A 855 18.08 -10.73 -16.39
N ARG A 856 18.96 -11.65 -16.00
CA ARG A 856 19.10 -12.07 -14.59
C ARG A 856 19.61 -10.94 -13.70
N ALA A 857 20.53 -10.12 -14.21
CA ALA A 857 21.08 -9.00 -13.47
C ALA A 857 20.03 -7.91 -13.21
N GLU A 858 19.14 -7.66 -14.17
CA GLU A 858 18.10 -6.63 -14.12
C GLU A 858 16.74 -7.15 -13.60
N ALA A 859 16.59 -8.47 -13.38
CA ALA A 859 15.31 -9.09 -13.02
C ALA A 859 14.68 -8.52 -11.74
N THR A 860 15.50 -8.14 -10.74
CA THR A 860 14.98 -7.58 -9.48
C THR A 860 14.43 -6.18 -9.71
N SER A 861 15.23 -5.27 -10.27
CA SER A 861 14.79 -3.90 -10.53
C SER A 861 13.60 -3.83 -11.46
N LEU A 862 13.57 -4.64 -12.54
CA LEU A 862 12.43 -4.72 -13.45
C LEU A 862 11.13 -5.10 -12.71
N VAL A 863 11.18 -6.14 -11.88
CA VAL A 863 9.99 -6.65 -11.21
C VAL A 863 9.54 -5.68 -10.12
N ASP A 864 10.49 -5.06 -9.40
CA ASP A 864 10.20 -4.00 -8.43
C ASP A 864 9.56 -2.78 -9.11
N GLU A 865 10.08 -2.32 -10.25
CA GLU A 865 9.51 -1.20 -11.01
C GLU A 865 8.07 -1.47 -11.51
N LEU A 866 7.80 -2.69 -12.00
CA LEU A 866 6.45 -3.08 -12.40
C LEU A 866 5.49 -3.12 -11.20
N ASP A 867 5.95 -3.59 -10.04
CA ASP A 867 5.18 -3.62 -8.79
C ASP A 867 4.92 -2.18 -8.27
N ASP A 868 5.94 -1.34 -8.29
CA ASP A 868 5.91 0.08 -7.90
C ASP A 868 5.13 0.97 -8.89
N SER A 869 4.68 0.43 -10.02
CA SER A 869 3.83 1.14 -10.97
C SER A 869 2.41 1.39 -10.44
N GLY A 870 1.97 0.59 -9.45
CA GLY A 870 0.61 0.58 -8.93
C GLY A 870 -0.44 0.01 -9.89
N LEU A 871 -0.01 -0.64 -10.97
CA LEU A 871 -0.88 -1.39 -11.85
C LEU A 871 -1.30 -2.71 -11.19
N ASN A 872 -2.53 -3.15 -11.46
CA ASN A 872 -3.01 -4.47 -11.08
C ASN A 872 -2.37 -5.56 -11.97
N ILE A 873 -1.05 -5.82 -11.82
CA ILE A 873 -0.25 -6.69 -12.69
C ILE A 873 -0.21 -8.14 -12.21
N HIS A 874 -0.49 -9.06 -13.11
CA HIS A 874 -0.01 -10.44 -13.03
C HIS A 874 1.04 -10.68 -14.11
N ILE A 875 2.07 -11.46 -13.79
CA ILE A 875 3.20 -11.76 -14.66
C ILE A 875 3.39 -13.27 -14.83
N GLY A 876 3.89 -13.69 -15.98
CA GLY A 876 4.24 -15.08 -16.28
C GLY A 876 5.41 -15.16 -17.26
N LEU A 877 5.98 -16.36 -17.42
CA LEU A 877 7.21 -16.57 -18.19
C LEU A 877 7.13 -17.87 -19.00
N ALA A 878 7.52 -17.79 -20.26
CA ALA A 878 7.83 -18.91 -21.12
C ALA A 878 9.20 -18.71 -21.76
N GLN A 879 9.82 -19.84 -22.10
CA GLN A 879 11.04 -19.88 -22.89
C GLN A 879 10.82 -20.61 -24.21
N PHE A 880 11.64 -20.28 -25.20
CA PHE A 880 11.76 -21.02 -26.44
C PHE A 880 13.22 -21.03 -26.93
N GLU A 881 13.53 -22.01 -27.77
CA GLU A 881 14.80 -22.15 -28.48
C GLU A 881 14.47 -22.66 -29.92
N ASP A 882 15.25 -23.61 -30.42
CA ASP A 882 14.99 -24.30 -31.67
C ASP A 882 13.82 -25.30 -31.58
N TYR A 883 13.29 -25.68 -32.74
CA TYR A 883 12.35 -26.78 -32.83
C TYR A 883 13.09 -28.13 -32.73
N PRO A 884 12.75 -29.05 -31.81
CA PRO A 884 13.56 -30.24 -31.48
C PRO A 884 13.49 -31.38 -32.51
N ILE A 885 13.76 -31.05 -33.76
CA ILE A 885 13.80 -31.92 -34.93
C ILE A 885 14.92 -31.42 -35.83
N THR A 886 15.89 -32.29 -36.13
CA THR A 886 16.94 -32.02 -37.12
C THR A 886 16.33 -31.78 -38.51
N PRO A 887 16.73 -30.74 -39.26
CA PRO A 887 17.93 -29.90 -39.06
C PRO A 887 17.76 -28.64 -38.21
N TRP A 888 16.54 -28.29 -37.78
CA TRP A 888 16.28 -27.06 -37.02
C TRP A 888 16.92 -27.12 -35.63
N GLY A 889 16.54 -28.11 -34.82
CA GLY A 889 17.05 -28.26 -33.46
C GLY A 889 17.58 -29.64 -33.10
N GLY A 890 18.27 -29.70 -31.97
CA GLY A 890 18.64 -30.91 -31.25
C GLY A 890 17.50 -31.49 -30.42
N SER A 891 17.65 -32.74 -29.97
CA SER A 891 16.59 -33.45 -29.23
C SER A 891 16.31 -32.92 -27.82
N THR A 892 17.11 -31.98 -27.33
CA THR A 892 16.97 -31.35 -26.00
C THR A 892 16.31 -29.98 -26.05
N ASP A 893 16.14 -29.41 -27.25
CA ASP A 893 15.55 -28.09 -27.45
C ASP A 893 14.05 -28.12 -27.23
N ARG A 894 13.46 -26.94 -27.05
CA ARG A 894 12.04 -26.77 -26.77
C ARG A 894 11.50 -25.63 -27.61
N ALA A 895 10.63 -26.01 -28.54
CA ALA A 895 9.90 -25.04 -29.34
C ALA A 895 8.97 -24.11 -28.51
N TYR A 896 8.60 -24.55 -27.31
CA TYR A 896 7.87 -23.78 -26.31
C TYR A 896 7.90 -24.49 -24.96
N ASN A 897 8.13 -23.75 -23.88
CA ASN A 897 7.95 -24.23 -22.52
C ASN A 897 7.47 -23.11 -21.60
N ARG A 898 6.26 -23.24 -21.04
CA ARG A 898 5.80 -22.35 -19.96
C ARG A 898 6.56 -22.64 -18.68
N VAL A 899 7.33 -21.67 -18.21
CA VAL A 899 8.13 -21.72 -16.99
C VAL A 899 7.28 -21.33 -15.79
N LEU A 900 6.55 -20.22 -15.90
CA LEU A 900 5.65 -19.68 -14.89
C LEU A 900 4.32 -19.32 -15.55
N ASP A 901 3.18 -19.63 -14.91
CA ASP A 901 1.90 -19.11 -15.40
C ASP A 901 1.72 -17.64 -15.04
N ILE A 902 0.73 -16.99 -15.65
CA ILE A 902 0.27 -15.67 -15.20
C ILE A 902 -0.22 -15.78 -13.75
N GLN A 903 0.41 -15.02 -12.87
CA GLN A 903 0.07 -14.90 -11.45
C GLN A 903 0.56 -13.56 -10.91
N SER A 904 0.15 -13.18 -9.71
CA SER A 904 0.64 -11.97 -9.04
C SER A 904 2.18 -11.95 -8.96
N ILE A 905 2.78 -10.75 -9.03
CA ILE A 905 4.24 -10.56 -8.98
C ILE A 905 4.83 -11.20 -7.72
N GLU A 906 4.24 -10.84 -6.58
CA GLU A 906 4.51 -11.47 -5.30
C GLU A 906 3.55 -12.63 -5.07
N ASP A 907 4.09 -13.77 -4.66
CA ASP A 907 3.29 -14.88 -4.18
C ASP A 907 2.84 -14.67 -2.74
N GLY A 908 2.22 -15.69 -2.18
CA GLY A 908 1.77 -15.65 -0.81
C GLY A 908 2.85 -15.27 0.22
N SER A 909 4.09 -15.66 -0.01
CA SER A 909 5.16 -15.46 0.96
C SER A 909 5.86 -14.10 0.89
N GLY A 910 5.43 -13.20 -0.02
CA GLY A 910 6.19 -12.00 -0.39
C GLY A 910 7.41 -12.32 -1.26
N ALA A 911 7.58 -13.58 -1.68
CA ALA A 911 8.58 -13.94 -2.65
C ALA A 911 8.08 -13.57 -4.05
N LYS A 912 9.00 -13.20 -4.95
CA LYS A 912 8.71 -12.87 -6.36
C LYS A 912 9.09 -14.06 -7.25
N PRO A 913 8.18 -15.02 -7.55
CA PRO A 913 8.54 -16.30 -8.18
C PRO A 913 9.05 -16.13 -9.61
N ILE A 914 8.68 -15.03 -10.24
CA ILE A 914 9.18 -14.63 -11.56
C ILE A 914 10.70 -14.45 -11.54
N ILE A 915 11.28 -13.88 -10.48
CA ILE A 915 12.74 -13.70 -10.34
C ILE A 915 13.42 -15.07 -10.27
N ASN A 916 12.88 -15.99 -9.47
CA ASN A 916 13.41 -17.37 -9.39
C ASN A 916 13.31 -18.08 -10.75
N SER A 917 12.21 -17.87 -11.47
CA SER A 917 11.97 -18.45 -12.79
C SER A 917 12.96 -17.92 -13.83
N ILE A 918 13.24 -16.61 -13.85
CA ILE A 918 14.25 -15.98 -14.71
C ILE A 918 15.64 -16.53 -14.37
N ASN A 919 15.98 -16.61 -13.09
CA ASN A 919 17.26 -17.14 -12.63
C ASN A 919 17.46 -18.62 -12.98
N ALA A 920 16.37 -19.40 -13.08
CA ALA A 920 16.42 -20.82 -13.44
C ALA A 920 16.53 -21.11 -14.95
N LEU A 921 16.38 -20.10 -15.83
CA LEU A 921 16.48 -20.27 -17.28
C LEU A 921 17.86 -20.81 -17.69
N GLY A 922 17.92 -21.63 -18.74
CA GLY A 922 19.18 -22.22 -19.20
C GLY A 922 19.29 -22.15 -20.71
N ILE A 923 20.49 -21.85 -21.19
CA ILE A 923 20.80 -21.79 -22.62
C ILE A 923 20.85 -23.18 -23.22
N ARG A 924 20.26 -23.35 -24.41
CA ARG A 924 20.44 -24.51 -25.29
C ARG A 924 20.95 -24.06 -26.66
N SER A 925 21.39 -24.98 -27.50
CA SER A 925 21.92 -24.64 -28.80
C SER A 925 21.46 -25.68 -29.81
N GLY A 926 20.74 -25.23 -30.84
CA GLY A 926 20.42 -26.04 -32.00
C GLY A 926 21.47 -25.95 -33.10
N ASN A 927 21.04 -26.23 -34.32
CA ASN A 927 21.94 -26.47 -35.45
C ASN A 927 21.84 -25.39 -36.54
N ASP A 928 20.95 -24.40 -36.41
CA ASP A 928 20.89 -23.21 -37.27
C ASP A 928 20.65 -21.91 -36.47
N ILE A 929 20.31 -20.81 -37.15
CA ILE A 929 20.23 -19.45 -36.58
C ILE A 929 18.78 -19.03 -36.31
N ARG A 930 17.79 -19.70 -36.91
CA ARG A 930 16.39 -19.28 -36.81
C ARG A 930 15.69 -20.10 -35.74
N GLU A 931 14.82 -19.46 -34.98
CA GLU A 931 14.24 -20.06 -33.76
C GLU A 931 12.71 -20.25 -33.88
N SER A 932 12.06 -20.70 -32.80
CA SER A 932 10.64 -21.11 -32.82
C SER A 932 9.62 -20.07 -32.33
N GLN A 933 9.87 -18.76 -32.46
CA GLN A 933 9.07 -17.67 -31.90
C GLN A 933 7.56 -17.79 -32.20
N LEU A 934 7.19 -18.10 -33.44
CA LEU A 934 5.77 -18.23 -33.83
C LEU A 934 5.07 -19.39 -33.13
N VAL A 935 5.79 -20.50 -32.89
CA VAL A 935 5.26 -21.63 -32.12
C VAL A 935 5.06 -21.21 -30.67
N ALA A 936 6.05 -20.52 -30.09
CA ALA A 936 6.00 -20.06 -28.71
C ALA A 936 4.85 -19.09 -28.47
N LEU A 937 4.65 -18.10 -29.34
CA LEU A 937 3.51 -17.18 -29.29
C LEU A 937 2.17 -17.91 -29.44
N PHE A 938 2.05 -18.81 -30.43
CA PHE A 938 0.81 -19.55 -30.67
C PHE A 938 0.45 -20.45 -29.48
N GLN A 939 1.43 -21.17 -28.91
CA GLN A 939 1.20 -22.06 -27.78
C GLN A 939 0.99 -21.28 -26.48
N GLY A 940 1.68 -20.15 -26.28
CA GLY A 940 1.41 -19.20 -25.19
C GLY A 940 -0.02 -18.68 -25.23
N ALA A 941 -0.50 -18.26 -26.39
CA ALA A 941 -1.85 -17.71 -26.54
C ALA A 941 -2.97 -18.76 -26.44
N THR A 942 -2.75 -19.97 -26.96
CA THR A 942 -3.82 -20.98 -27.12
C THR A 942 -3.75 -22.14 -26.15
N GLY A 943 -2.54 -22.53 -25.72
CA GLY A 943 -2.30 -23.77 -25.00
C GLY A 943 -2.77 -25.02 -25.74
N ALA A 944 -2.93 -24.98 -27.06
CA ALA A 944 -3.53 -26.07 -27.83
C ALA A 944 -2.73 -27.38 -27.75
N GLY A 945 -1.43 -27.28 -27.47
CA GLY A 945 -0.48 -28.38 -27.61
C GLY A 945 -0.20 -28.69 -29.08
N GLN A 946 0.73 -29.61 -29.31
CA GLN A 946 1.09 -30.10 -30.64
C GLN A 946 1.63 -31.52 -30.53
N THR A 947 1.14 -32.42 -31.38
CA THR A 947 1.74 -33.76 -31.56
C THR A 947 2.38 -33.82 -32.94
N VAL A 948 3.67 -34.14 -33.00
CA VAL A 948 4.40 -34.27 -34.27
C VAL A 948 4.59 -35.75 -34.59
N ALA A 949 3.96 -36.20 -35.67
CA ALA A 949 3.99 -37.60 -36.08
C ALA A 949 5.44 -38.06 -36.34
N GLY A 950 5.86 -39.14 -35.68
CA GLY A 950 7.23 -39.67 -35.79
C GLY A 950 8.28 -38.98 -34.91
N HIS A 951 7.94 -37.88 -34.24
CA HIS A 951 8.87 -37.08 -33.44
C HIS A 951 8.29 -36.79 -32.04
N GLY A 952 8.11 -37.84 -31.23
CA GLY A 952 7.46 -37.71 -29.91
C GLY A 952 8.18 -36.78 -28.92
N GLY A 953 9.50 -36.61 -29.06
CA GLY A 953 10.28 -35.65 -28.27
C GLY A 953 10.01 -34.18 -28.62
N ALA A 954 9.36 -33.92 -29.75
CA ALA A 954 8.95 -32.60 -30.20
C ALA A 954 7.48 -32.27 -29.88
N ASN A 955 6.80 -33.14 -29.14
CA ASN A 955 5.42 -32.90 -28.74
C ASN A 955 5.34 -31.78 -27.69
N ILE A 956 4.42 -30.85 -27.89
CA ILE A 956 4.08 -29.79 -26.94
C ILE A 956 2.81 -30.22 -26.19
N PRO A 957 2.83 -30.35 -24.85
CA PRO A 957 1.64 -30.71 -24.08
C PRO A 957 0.53 -29.66 -24.21
N ALA A 958 -0.72 -30.12 -24.34
CA ALA A 958 -1.88 -29.23 -24.28
C ALA A 958 -2.08 -28.66 -22.86
N GLY A 959 -2.78 -27.52 -22.76
CA GLY A 959 -3.06 -26.83 -21.50
C GLY A 959 -1.88 -26.04 -20.93
N LYS A 960 -0.83 -25.79 -21.73
CA LYS A 960 0.37 -25.06 -21.32
C LYS A 960 0.44 -23.61 -21.80
N GLY A 961 -0.68 -23.05 -22.29
CA GLY A 961 -0.77 -21.62 -22.59
C GLY A 961 -0.75 -20.76 -21.33
N ALA A 962 -0.67 -19.45 -21.51
CA ALA A 962 -0.82 -18.45 -20.46
C ALA A 962 -2.29 -18.38 -20.02
N THR A 963 -2.50 -18.40 -18.70
CA THR A 963 -3.83 -18.31 -18.10
C THR A 963 -4.18 -16.84 -17.82
N PHE A 964 -4.48 -16.08 -18.87
CA PHE A 964 -4.95 -14.70 -18.74
C PHE A 964 -6.24 -14.62 -17.91
N ARG A 965 -6.34 -13.59 -17.07
CA ARG A 965 -7.54 -13.24 -16.33
C ARG A 965 -8.67 -12.90 -17.31
N ASN A 966 -9.89 -13.05 -16.81
CA ASN A 966 -11.11 -12.62 -17.49
C ASN A 966 -11.90 -11.73 -16.55
N SER A 967 -12.61 -10.74 -17.09
CA SER A 967 -13.53 -9.91 -16.32
C SER A 967 -14.95 -10.11 -16.81
N PRO A 968 -15.95 -10.21 -15.91
CA PRO A 968 -17.35 -10.18 -16.31
C PRO A 968 -17.83 -8.77 -16.68
N VAL A 969 -17.04 -7.72 -16.38
CA VAL A 969 -17.34 -6.32 -16.64
C VAL A 969 -16.53 -5.85 -17.83
N ALA A 970 -17.21 -5.43 -18.90
CA ALA A 970 -16.56 -5.09 -20.17
C ALA A 970 -15.54 -3.94 -20.05
N SER A 971 -15.78 -2.96 -19.17
CA SER A 971 -14.85 -1.85 -18.89
C SER A 971 -13.61 -2.28 -18.09
N LEU A 972 -13.58 -3.50 -17.53
CA LEU A 972 -12.44 -4.04 -16.79
C LEU A 972 -11.87 -5.30 -17.45
N GLU A 973 -12.11 -5.50 -18.76
CA GLU A 973 -11.46 -6.60 -19.49
C GLU A 973 -9.93 -6.47 -19.38
N PRO A 974 -9.22 -7.53 -18.97
CA PRO A 974 -7.79 -7.42 -18.73
C PRO A 974 -7.00 -7.04 -19.98
N ILE A 975 -6.02 -6.16 -19.82
CA ILE A 975 -5.02 -5.86 -20.84
C ILE A 975 -4.05 -7.04 -20.88
N ARG A 976 -4.16 -7.85 -21.95
CA ARG A 976 -3.36 -9.07 -22.13
C ARG A 976 -2.13 -8.76 -22.97
N ILE A 977 -0.96 -8.79 -22.38
CA ILE A 977 0.32 -8.46 -23.01
C ILE A 977 1.17 -9.73 -23.14
N MET A 978 1.70 -9.97 -24.34
CA MET A 978 2.80 -10.93 -24.55
C MET A 978 4.04 -10.19 -25.01
N ILE A 979 5.13 -10.29 -24.25
CA ILE A 979 6.41 -9.70 -24.61
C ILE A 979 7.24 -10.78 -25.30
N LEU A 980 7.60 -10.57 -26.56
CA LEU A 980 8.51 -11.45 -27.29
C LEU A 980 9.90 -10.82 -27.37
N TRP A 981 10.88 -11.44 -26.71
CA TRP A 981 12.27 -10.99 -26.72
C TRP A 981 13.19 -12.02 -27.36
N THR A 982 13.92 -11.61 -28.39
CA THR A 982 14.81 -12.47 -29.20
C THR A 982 15.86 -11.65 -29.96
N ASP A 983 16.97 -12.27 -30.31
CA ASP A 983 18.04 -11.75 -31.16
C ASP A 983 18.03 -12.39 -32.58
N ALA A 984 17.25 -13.46 -32.77
CA ALA A 984 17.25 -14.30 -33.95
C ALA A 984 16.02 -14.12 -34.86
N SER A 985 16.19 -14.38 -36.16
CA SER A 985 15.07 -14.37 -37.12
C SER A 985 14.15 -15.58 -36.92
N PHE A 986 12.90 -15.49 -37.39
CA PHE A 986 11.89 -16.51 -37.09
C PHE A 986 11.94 -17.66 -38.09
N HIS A 987 11.78 -18.90 -37.63
CA HIS A 987 11.35 -19.95 -38.55
C HIS A 987 9.88 -19.79 -38.93
N VAL A 988 9.60 -19.97 -40.22
CA VAL A 988 8.24 -19.97 -40.78
C VAL A 988 7.93 -21.31 -41.42
N LYS A 989 6.63 -21.65 -41.47
CA LYS A 989 6.14 -22.82 -42.19
C LYS A 989 6.63 -22.80 -43.64
N ASN A 990 7.41 -23.83 -44.03
CA ASN A 990 8.08 -23.99 -45.34
C ASN A 990 9.31 -23.10 -45.59
N ASP A 991 10.06 -22.74 -44.55
CA ASP A 991 11.32 -22.01 -44.66
C ASP A 991 12.48 -22.88 -45.21
N SER A 992 12.95 -22.54 -46.41
CA SER A 992 13.87 -23.36 -47.22
C SER A 992 15.34 -23.24 -46.79
N ASN A 993 15.78 -24.03 -45.81
CA ASN A 993 17.18 -23.99 -45.34
C ASN A 993 17.99 -25.28 -45.49
N SER A 994 17.49 -26.38 -46.09
CA SER A 994 18.38 -27.52 -46.40
C SER A 994 17.85 -28.50 -47.46
N ASP A 995 18.76 -29.26 -48.07
CA ASP A 995 18.48 -30.37 -49.00
C ASP A 995 17.68 -31.55 -48.37
N LEU A 996 17.32 -31.46 -47.07
CA LEU A 996 16.51 -32.44 -46.32
C LEU A 996 15.00 -32.13 -46.33
N GLU A 997 14.60 -31.00 -46.92
CA GLU A 997 13.21 -30.52 -46.96
C GLU A 997 12.14 -31.43 -47.61
N PRO A 998 12.38 -32.40 -48.52
CA PRO A 998 11.26 -33.03 -49.22
C PRO A 998 10.36 -33.94 -48.35
N ILE A 999 10.66 -34.15 -47.06
CA ILE A 999 10.04 -35.23 -46.27
C ILE A 999 9.14 -34.75 -45.12
N ILE A 1000 9.37 -33.60 -44.46
CA ILE A 1000 8.63 -33.26 -43.21
C ILE A 1000 8.11 -31.80 -43.13
N GLY A 1001 8.83 -30.79 -43.64
CA GLY A 1001 8.44 -29.36 -43.55
C GLY A 1001 8.46 -28.81 -42.12
N TYR A 1002 8.80 -27.53 -41.92
CA TYR A 1002 8.82 -26.93 -40.58
C TYR A 1002 7.42 -27.00 -39.93
N PRO A 1003 7.28 -27.67 -38.77
CA PRO A 1003 5.97 -28.00 -38.20
C PRO A 1003 5.28 -26.83 -37.47
N GLY A 1004 5.90 -25.66 -37.40
CA GLY A 1004 5.33 -24.48 -36.76
C GLY A 1004 4.21 -23.78 -37.55
N PRO A 1005 3.48 -22.85 -36.91
CA PRO A 1005 2.43 -22.07 -37.56
C PRO A 1005 3.01 -20.99 -38.48
N THR A 1006 2.16 -20.43 -39.33
CA THR A 1006 2.44 -19.22 -40.10
C THR A 1006 2.24 -17.96 -39.23
N PHE A 1007 2.77 -16.82 -39.68
CA PHE A 1007 2.44 -15.51 -39.11
C PHE A 1007 0.92 -15.28 -39.04
N ALA A 1008 0.18 -15.61 -40.11
CA ALA A 1008 -1.26 -15.40 -40.17
C ALA A 1008 -2.03 -16.25 -39.14
N GLU A 1009 -1.67 -17.53 -38.99
CA GLU A 1009 -2.25 -18.42 -37.97
C GLU A 1009 -1.97 -17.90 -36.55
N THR A 1010 -0.73 -17.45 -36.30
CA THR A 1010 -0.30 -16.91 -35.00
C THR A 1010 -0.99 -15.60 -34.65
N ILE A 1011 -0.98 -14.62 -35.56
CA ILE A 1011 -1.65 -13.33 -35.39
C ILE A 1011 -3.15 -13.53 -35.17
N THR A 1012 -3.80 -14.43 -35.92
CA THR A 1012 -5.22 -14.74 -35.73
C THR A 1012 -5.48 -15.30 -34.34
N ALA A 1013 -4.63 -16.21 -33.85
CA ALA A 1013 -4.76 -16.76 -32.50
C ALA A 1013 -4.62 -15.69 -31.40
N LEU A 1014 -3.65 -14.79 -31.55
CA LEU A 1014 -3.42 -13.66 -30.63
C LEU A 1014 -4.62 -12.69 -30.62
N LYS A 1015 -5.09 -12.26 -31.81
CA LYS A 1015 -6.25 -11.36 -31.93
C LYS A 1015 -7.53 -11.95 -31.36
N ASN A 1016 -7.78 -13.24 -31.57
CA ASN A 1016 -8.96 -13.93 -31.02
C ASN A 1016 -8.97 -13.96 -29.48
N LYS A 1017 -7.82 -13.73 -28.85
CA LYS A 1017 -7.66 -13.63 -27.39
C LYS A 1017 -7.49 -12.19 -26.92
N GLY A 1018 -7.55 -11.20 -27.82
CA GLY A 1018 -7.30 -9.79 -27.48
C GLY A 1018 -5.89 -9.52 -26.97
N ILE A 1019 -4.90 -10.35 -27.35
CA ILE A 1019 -3.53 -10.22 -26.87
C ILE A 1019 -2.79 -9.14 -27.67
N LYS A 1020 -2.21 -8.18 -26.96
CA LYS A 1020 -1.24 -7.20 -27.47
C LYS A 1020 0.16 -7.80 -27.40
N VAL A 1021 0.93 -7.72 -28.48
CA VAL A 1021 2.31 -8.23 -28.51
C VAL A 1021 3.28 -7.06 -28.54
N ILE A 1022 4.21 -7.06 -27.59
CA ILE A 1022 5.37 -6.17 -27.58
C ILE A 1022 6.57 -6.95 -28.12
N GLY A 1023 7.36 -6.33 -28.99
CA GLY A 1023 8.60 -6.91 -29.49
C GLY A 1023 9.82 -6.26 -28.84
N ILE A 1024 10.79 -7.06 -28.43
CA ILE A 1024 12.11 -6.57 -28.01
C ILE A 1024 13.16 -7.28 -28.85
N GLY A 1025 13.96 -6.52 -29.58
CA GLY A 1025 15.03 -7.05 -30.43
C GLY A 1025 16.39 -6.72 -29.84
N ALA A 1026 17.13 -7.74 -29.43
CA ALA A 1026 18.55 -7.60 -29.10
C ALA A 1026 19.36 -7.67 -30.39
N GLY A 1027 19.88 -6.53 -30.86
CA GLY A 1027 20.53 -6.45 -32.18
C GLY A 1027 19.56 -6.47 -33.37
N SER A 1028 20.06 -6.73 -34.58
CA SER A 1028 19.32 -6.45 -35.83
C SER A 1028 18.63 -7.65 -36.50
N GLY A 1029 18.75 -8.86 -35.96
CA GLY A 1029 18.32 -10.11 -36.62
C GLY A 1029 16.80 -10.32 -36.70
N ALA A 1030 16.05 -9.86 -35.69
CA ALA A 1030 14.63 -10.19 -35.51
C ALA A 1030 13.65 -9.03 -35.79
N ILE A 1031 14.13 -7.80 -35.91
CA ILE A 1031 13.29 -6.57 -35.85
C ILE A 1031 12.15 -6.57 -36.88
N ASN A 1032 12.40 -7.02 -38.11
CA ASN A 1032 11.36 -7.03 -39.15
C ASN A 1032 10.26 -8.07 -38.88
N ASP A 1033 10.64 -9.23 -38.34
CA ASP A 1033 9.71 -10.31 -37.99
C ASP A 1033 8.87 -9.92 -36.78
N LEU A 1034 9.50 -9.32 -35.75
CA LEU A 1034 8.83 -8.74 -34.60
C LEU A 1034 7.78 -7.71 -35.03
N ARG A 1035 8.15 -6.74 -35.89
CA ARG A 1035 7.22 -5.73 -36.40
C ARG A 1035 5.99 -6.34 -37.08
N GLN A 1036 6.15 -7.47 -37.76
CA GLN A 1036 5.04 -8.12 -38.43
C GLN A 1036 4.00 -8.67 -37.44
N VAL A 1037 4.44 -9.26 -36.33
CA VAL A 1037 3.51 -9.74 -35.27
C VAL A 1037 2.89 -8.57 -34.52
N VAL A 1038 3.71 -7.61 -34.07
CA VAL A 1038 3.27 -6.45 -33.28
C VAL A 1038 2.26 -5.58 -34.04
N LEU A 1039 2.49 -5.36 -35.34
CA LEU A 1039 1.53 -4.68 -36.21
C LEU A 1039 0.26 -5.53 -36.40
N GLY A 1040 0.40 -6.85 -36.51
CA GLY A 1040 -0.71 -7.79 -36.64
C GLY A 1040 -1.66 -7.78 -35.44
N THR A 1041 -1.14 -7.52 -34.24
CA THR A 1041 -1.92 -7.39 -32.99
C THR A 1041 -2.33 -5.95 -32.67
N GLU A 1042 -2.11 -5.00 -33.59
CA GLU A 1042 -2.49 -3.59 -33.43
C GLU A 1042 -1.93 -3.02 -32.10
N THR A 1043 -0.66 -3.33 -31.82
CA THR A 1043 0.06 -2.88 -30.62
C THR A 1043 0.97 -1.73 -31.02
N LEU A 1044 0.43 -0.52 -30.95
CA LEU A 1044 1.03 0.70 -31.49
C LEU A 1044 1.41 1.66 -30.37
N ALA A 1045 2.47 2.43 -30.59
CA ALA A 1045 2.93 3.43 -29.65
C ALA A 1045 1.87 4.55 -29.46
N PRO A 1046 1.67 5.03 -28.23
CA PRO A 1046 0.77 6.15 -27.93
C PRO A 1046 1.33 7.48 -28.46
N GLU A 1047 0.60 8.58 -28.28
CA GLU A 1047 0.93 9.92 -28.82
C GLU A 1047 2.32 10.42 -28.42
N GLU A 1048 2.77 10.14 -27.18
CA GLU A 1048 4.13 10.46 -26.73
C GLU A 1048 5.24 9.64 -27.40
N GLY A 1049 4.89 8.56 -28.11
CA GLY A 1049 5.81 7.51 -28.50
C GLY A 1049 6.28 6.65 -27.33
N VAL A 1050 7.27 5.80 -27.58
CA VAL A 1050 7.92 4.98 -26.56
C VAL A 1050 9.41 5.24 -26.59
N ASN A 1051 9.93 5.62 -25.42
CA ASN A 1051 11.35 5.59 -25.14
C ASN A 1051 11.72 4.19 -24.64
N CYS A 1052 12.58 3.51 -25.37
CA CYS A 1052 12.99 2.14 -25.05
C CYS A 1052 14.12 2.08 -24.02
N ASP A 1053 14.72 3.22 -23.66
CA ASP A 1053 15.77 3.32 -22.65
C ASP A 1053 15.64 4.60 -21.79
N SER A 1054 16.66 4.92 -21.00
CA SER A 1054 16.68 6.02 -20.03
C SER A 1054 17.08 7.37 -20.63
N ASP A 1055 17.28 7.45 -21.94
CA ASP A 1055 17.69 8.69 -22.59
C ASP A 1055 16.48 9.63 -22.82
N ALA A 1056 16.69 10.75 -23.51
CA ALA A 1056 15.60 11.70 -23.78
C ALA A 1056 14.98 11.52 -25.19
N ALA A 1057 15.45 10.55 -25.96
CA ALA A 1057 14.99 10.25 -27.30
C ALA A 1057 13.77 9.31 -27.27
N ILE A 1058 13.02 9.35 -28.36
CA ILE A 1058 11.87 8.46 -28.57
C ILE A 1058 12.25 7.57 -29.75
N GLU A 1059 12.44 6.28 -29.50
CA GLU A 1059 12.81 5.29 -30.52
C GLU A 1059 11.61 4.88 -31.36
N ILE A 1060 10.42 4.90 -30.74
CA ILE A 1060 9.17 4.46 -31.35
C ILE A 1060 8.18 5.64 -31.35
N PRO A 1061 8.09 6.40 -32.45
CA PRO A 1061 7.12 7.47 -32.57
C PRO A 1061 5.67 6.97 -32.51
N GLU A 1062 4.75 7.88 -32.22
CA GLU A 1062 3.29 7.64 -32.25
C GLU A 1062 2.85 6.80 -33.46
N GLY A 1063 1.98 5.82 -33.20
CA GLY A 1063 1.35 5.00 -34.23
C GLY A 1063 2.28 3.96 -34.87
N GLN A 1064 3.56 3.89 -34.49
CA GLN A 1064 4.47 2.82 -34.90
C GLN A 1064 4.30 1.57 -34.03
N PRO A 1065 4.57 0.35 -34.57
CA PRO A 1065 4.52 -0.87 -33.77
C PRO A 1065 5.56 -0.82 -32.64
N ILE A 1066 5.14 -1.19 -31.42
CA ILE A 1066 5.99 -1.23 -30.23
C ILE A 1066 7.02 -2.37 -30.33
N VAL A 1067 8.10 -2.11 -31.05
CA VAL A 1067 9.27 -2.99 -31.19
C VAL A 1067 10.52 -2.22 -30.75
N CYS A 1068 10.99 -2.49 -29.53
CA CYS A 1068 12.16 -1.83 -28.96
C CYS A 1068 13.46 -2.49 -29.42
N PRO A 1069 14.37 -1.75 -30.06
CA PRO A 1069 15.74 -2.21 -30.25
C PRO A 1069 16.53 -1.98 -28.95
N ILE A 1070 17.23 -3.00 -28.46
CA ILE A 1070 18.17 -2.87 -27.34
C ILE A 1070 19.57 -3.29 -27.78
N SER A 1071 20.56 -3.04 -26.90
CA SER A 1071 21.94 -3.50 -27.10
C SER A 1071 21.96 -5.00 -27.42
N SER A 1072 22.90 -5.43 -28.28
CA SER A 1072 23.09 -6.86 -28.59
C SER A 1072 23.59 -7.69 -27.39
N SER A 1073 23.88 -7.04 -26.25
CA SER A 1073 24.23 -7.69 -24.99
C SER A 1073 23.04 -7.85 -24.04
N GLY A 1074 21.85 -7.43 -24.47
CA GLY A 1074 20.63 -7.41 -23.66
C GLY A 1074 20.58 -6.36 -22.55
N SER A 1075 21.54 -5.44 -22.50
CA SER A 1075 21.56 -4.35 -21.51
C SER A 1075 20.37 -3.40 -21.74
N GLY A 1076 19.70 -3.01 -20.65
CA GLY A 1076 18.54 -2.11 -20.69
C GLY A 1076 17.21 -2.83 -20.92
N ILE A 1077 17.18 -4.16 -20.78
CA ILE A 1077 15.96 -4.95 -20.96
C ILE A 1077 14.88 -4.61 -19.93
N GLY A 1078 15.25 -4.39 -18.67
CA GLY A 1078 14.29 -4.07 -17.61
C GLY A 1078 13.50 -2.81 -17.95
N GLU A 1079 14.22 -1.77 -18.36
CA GLU A 1079 13.63 -0.50 -18.75
C GLU A 1079 12.78 -0.60 -20.03
N ALA A 1080 13.27 -1.29 -21.05
CA ALA A 1080 12.50 -1.51 -22.28
C ALA A 1080 11.17 -2.22 -22.00
N ILE A 1081 11.17 -3.24 -21.13
CA ILE A 1081 9.96 -3.93 -20.69
C ILE A 1081 9.03 -2.98 -19.94
N PHE A 1082 9.53 -2.25 -18.94
CA PHE A 1082 8.72 -1.34 -18.14
C PHE A 1082 8.05 -0.27 -19.03
N ASN A 1083 8.84 0.46 -19.83
CA ASN A 1083 8.35 1.54 -20.67
C ASN A 1083 7.33 1.07 -21.71
N THR A 1084 7.55 -0.10 -22.31
CA THR A 1084 6.62 -0.66 -23.31
C THR A 1084 5.32 -1.18 -22.69
N VAL A 1085 5.37 -1.79 -21.49
CA VAL A 1085 4.15 -2.20 -20.77
C VAL A 1085 3.30 -0.97 -20.42
N ILE A 1086 3.92 0.07 -19.84
CA ILE A 1086 3.22 1.33 -19.53
C ILE A 1086 2.63 1.96 -20.81
N ALA A 1087 3.36 1.92 -21.92
CA ALA A 1087 2.86 2.44 -23.20
C ALA A 1087 1.62 1.69 -23.69
N VAL A 1088 1.59 0.35 -23.57
CA VAL A 1088 0.41 -0.45 -23.96
C VAL A 1088 -0.78 -0.21 -23.04
N VAL A 1089 -0.55 0.01 -21.74
CA VAL A 1089 -1.65 0.31 -20.80
C VAL A 1089 -2.27 1.68 -21.08
N LYS A 1090 -1.47 2.64 -21.57
CA LYS A 1090 -1.94 3.98 -21.94
C LYS A 1090 -2.61 4.06 -23.31
N SER A 1091 -2.35 3.10 -24.20
CA SER A 1091 -2.84 3.07 -25.59
C SER A 1091 -4.19 2.37 -25.71
#